data_AF-A0A833YZG2-F1
#
_entry.id   AF-A0A833YZG2-F1
#
_cell.length_a   1.000
_cell.length_b   1.000
_cell.length_c   1.000
_cell.angle_alpha   90.00
_cell.angle_beta   90.00
_cell.angle_gamma   90.00
#
_symmetry.space_group_name_H-M   'P 1'
#
loop_
_entity.id
_entity.type
_entity.pdbx_description
1 polymer ?
#
loop_
_entity_poly.entity_id
_entity_poly.type
_entity_poly.pdbx_seq_one_letter_code
_entity_poly.pdbx_strand_id
1 'polypeptide(L)'
;MAWKVNMYRGYLAICHPEEQQLSFIERLVEMASGLAIREWRRLPHVVSHVHTPLLQAAQQIIELQEAAQINAGLQPTNLGRSNSLHDMKTVVKTWRNRLPIVSDDLSHWSSVFMWRQHHYQAIVTAYENSSQHDPSSNNAMLGVHASASAIIQYGKIARKQGLVNVALDILSRIHTIPTVPIVDCFQKIRQQVKCYLQLAGVMGKNECMQGLEVIESTNLKYFTKEMTAEFYALKGMFLAQINKSEEANKAFSAAVQMHDVLVKAWAMWGDYLENIFVKERQLHLGVSAITCYLHACRHQNESKSRKYLAKVLWLLSFDDDKNTLADAVDKYCIGVPPIQWLAWIPQLLTCLVGSEGKLLLNLISQVGRVYPQAVYFPIRTLYLTLKIEQRERYKSDSGQQQPSSVGNQSHSASDPGPIRATAPMWRCSRIMHMQRELHPTLLSSLEGIVDQMVWFRENWHEEVLRQLQQGLAKCYSVAFEKSGAVSDAKITPHTLNFVKKLVSTFGVGLENVSNVSTMFSSAASESLARRAQATAQDPVFQKLKGQFTTDFDFSVPGSMKLHNLISKLKKWIKILEAKTKQLPKFFLIEEKCRFLSNFSAQTAEVEIPGEFLMPKPTHYYIKIARFMPRVEIVQKHNTAARRLYIRGHNGKIYPYLVMNDACLTESRREERVLQLLRLLNPCLEKRKETTKRHLFFTVPRVVAVSPQMRLVEDNPSSLSLVEIYKQRCAKKGIEHDNPISRYYDRLATVQARGTQASHQVLRDILKEVQSNMVPRSMLKEWALHTFPNATDYWTFRKMFTIQLALIGFAEFVLHLNRLNPEMLQIAQDTGKLNVAYFRFDINDATGDLDANRPVPFRLTPNISEFLTTIGVSGPLTASMIAVARCFAQPNFKVDGILKTVLRDEIIAWHKKTQEDTSSPLSAAGQPENMDGQQLVSLVQKAVTAIMTRLHNLAQFEGGESKVNTLVAAANSLDNLCRMDPAWHPWL
;
A
#
# COMPACT_ATOMS: atom_id res chain seq x y z
N MET A 1 -12.55 38.25 9.21
CA MET A 1 -13.48 38.67 8.13
C MET A 1 -13.12 40.03 7.49
N ALA A 2 -12.47 40.96 8.19
CA ALA A 2 -12.15 42.29 7.66
C ALA A 2 -11.31 42.28 6.36
N TRP A 3 -10.35 41.35 6.21
CA TRP A 3 -9.58 41.20 4.97
C TRP A 3 -10.48 40.90 3.76
N LYS A 4 -11.55 40.10 3.96
CA LYS A 4 -12.49 39.71 2.91
C LYS A 4 -13.30 40.92 2.46
N VAL A 5 -13.73 41.78 3.39
CA VAL A 5 -14.46 43.01 3.08
C VAL A 5 -13.61 43.95 2.22
N ASN A 6 -12.35 44.19 2.58
CA ASN A 6 -11.45 45.04 1.80
C ASN A 6 -11.16 44.45 0.41
N MET A 7 -11.03 43.14 0.31
CA MET A 7 -10.86 42.42 -0.95
C MET A 7 -12.09 42.60 -1.87
N TYR A 8 -13.32 42.43 -1.36
CA TYR A 8 -14.53 42.67 -2.17
C TYR A 8 -14.75 44.15 -2.50
N ARG A 9 -14.38 45.07 -1.61
CA ARG A 9 -14.39 46.51 -1.92
C ARG A 9 -13.47 46.83 -3.09
N GLY A 10 -12.26 46.28 -3.11
CA GLY A 10 -11.35 46.45 -4.23
C GLY A 10 -11.89 45.84 -5.52
N TYR A 11 -12.54 44.68 -5.45
CA TYR A 11 -13.18 44.06 -6.61
C TYR A 11 -14.33 44.90 -7.18
N LEU A 12 -15.20 45.44 -6.32
CA LEU A 12 -16.30 46.31 -6.74
C LEU A 12 -15.77 47.60 -7.40
N ALA A 13 -14.70 48.18 -6.86
CA ALA A 13 -14.03 49.35 -7.45
C ALA A 13 -13.47 49.08 -8.86
N ILE A 14 -13.12 47.83 -9.20
CA ILE A 14 -12.71 47.47 -10.57
C ILE A 14 -13.93 47.32 -11.48
N CYS A 15 -15.00 46.69 -11.00
CA CYS A 15 -16.20 46.40 -11.80
C CYS A 15 -17.05 47.65 -12.10
N HIS A 16 -16.93 48.73 -11.32
CA HIS A 16 -17.66 49.98 -11.54
C HIS A 16 -16.77 51.03 -12.22
N PRO A 17 -17.10 51.48 -13.45
CA PRO A 17 -16.30 52.44 -14.22
C PRO A 17 -16.10 53.79 -13.52
N GLU A 18 -17.05 54.21 -12.68
CA GLU A 18 -17.08 55.53 -12.02
C GLU A 18 -16.10 55.64 -10.83
N GLU A 19 -15.57 54.52 -10.31
CA GLU A 19 -14.68 54.47 -9.14
C GLU A 19 -13.25 53.98 -9.45
N GLN A 20 -12.85 53.95 -10.73
CA GLN A 20 -11.58 53.35 -11.20
C GLN A 20 -10.31 54.16 -10.82
N GLN A 21 -10.03 54.32 -9.53
CA GLN A 21 -8.77 54.84 -9.03
C GLN A 21 -7.81 53.68 -8.71
N LEU A 22 -6.81 53.47 -9.57
CA LEU A 22 -5.76 52.46 -9.40
C LEU A 22 -5.07 52.54 -8.01
N SER A 23 -4.79 53.75 -7.53
CA SER A 23 -4.17 54.00 -6.22
C SER A 23 -5.06 53.56 -5.04
N PHE A 24 -6.38 53.63 -5.20
CA PHE A 24 -7.33 53.16 -4.19
C PHE A 24 -7.34 51.63 -4.11
N ILE A 25 -7.28 50.95 -5.26
CA ILE A 25 -7.22 49.48 -5.33
C ILE A 25 -5.93 48.96 -4.71
N GLU A 26 -4.77 49.57 -5.00
CA GLU A 26 -3.48 49.19 -4.40
C GLU A 26 -3.51 49.28 -2.87
N ARG A 27 -4.06 50.38 -2.33
CA ARG A 27 -4.24 50.55 -0.88
C ARG A 27 -5.13 49.46 -0.28
N LEU A 28 -6.21 49.09 -0.95
CA LEU A 28 -7.12 48.03 -0.49
C LEU A 28 -6.44 46.64 -0.53
N VAL A 29 -5.61 46.36 -1.54
CA VAL A 29 -4.80 45.14 -1.65
C VAL A 29 -3.79 45.04 -0.50
N GLU A 30 -3.09 46.12 -0.19
CA GLU A 30 -2.16 46.18 0.96
C GLU A 30 -2.88 45.95 2.29
N MET A 31 -4.03 46.61 2.49
CA MET A 31 -4.85 46.42 3.68
C MET A 31 -5.36 44.98 3.82
N ALA A 32 -5.86 44.39 2.73
CA ALA A 32 -6.31 43.00 2.71
C ALA A 32 -5.15 42.03 3.03
N SER A 33 -3.99 42.24 2.43
CA SER A 33 -2.78 41.43 2.65
C SER A 33 -2.30 41.52 4.10
N GLY A 34 -2.17 42.74 4.64
CA GLY A 34 -1.73 42.96 6.01
C GLY A 34 -2.67 42.33 7.04
N LEU A 35 -3.98 42.38 6.81
CA LEU A 35 -4.97 41.73 7.66
C LEU A 35 -4.93 40.20 7.54
N ALA A 36 -4.76 39.65 6.33
CA ALA A 36 -4.65 38.20 6.13
C ALA A 36 -3.40 37.62 6.82
N ILE A 37 -2.26 38.33 6.76
CA ILE A 37 -1.03 37.95 7.46
C ILE A 37 -1.21 38.00 8.98
N ARG A 38 -1.91 39.02 9.51
CA ARG A 38 -2.23 39.07 10.95
C ARG A 38 -3.07 37.88 11.39
N GLU A 39 -4.08 37.48 10.61
CA GLU A 39 -4.88 36.29 10.92
C GLU A 39 -4.04 35.01 10.82
N TRP A 40 -3.13 34.89 9.84
CA TRP A 40 -2.21 33.75 9.76
C TRP A 40 -1.36 33.61 11.02
N ARG A 41 -0.81 34.72 11.53
CA ARG A 41 0.01 34.74 12.76
C ARG A 41 -0.78 34.38 14.02
N ARG A 42 -2.11 34.49 14.01
CA ARG A 42 -2.98 34.07 15.13
C ARG A 42 -3.23 32.56 15.15
N LEU A 43 -3.03 31.88 14.02
CA LEU A 43 -3.23 30.44 13.93
C LEU A 43 -2.06 29.65 14.53
N PRO A 44 -2.27 28.38 14.91
CA PRO A 44 -1.20 27.53 15.43
C PRO A 44 -0.07 27.34 14.41
N HIS A 45 1.15 27.15 14.90
CA HIS A 45 2.34 26.93 14.06
C HIS A 45 2.23 25.69 13.15
N VAL A 46 1.42 24.69 13.53
CA VAL A 46 1.15 23.51 12.71
C VAL A 46 0.17 23.87 11.60
N VAL A 47 0.66 23.89 10.36
CA VAL A 47 -0.15 24.15 9.16
C VAL A 47 -1.21 23.05 9.02
N SER A 48 -2.48 23.45 8.94
CA SER A 48 -3.65 22.57 8.94
C SER A 48 -4.78 23.15 8.09
N HIS A 49 -5.93 22.49 8.00
CA HIS A 49 -7.08 22.97 7.19
C HIS A 49 -7.58 24.37 7.56
N VAL A 50 -7.31 24.85 8.78
CA VAL A 50 -7.68 26.20 9.21
C VAL A 50 -6.91 27.27 8.42
N HIS A 51 -5.74 26.92 7.90
CA HIS A 51 -4.91 27.81 7.08
C HIS A 51 -5.35 27.86 5.61
N THR A 52 -6.08 26.84 5.13
CA THR A 52 -6.50 26.72 3.72
C THR A 52 -7.28 27.95 3.23
N PRO A 53 -8.29 28.49 3.96
CA PRO A 53 -9.00 29.70 3.54
C PRO A 53 -8.10 30.93 3.39
N LEU A 54 -7.04 31.06 4.18
CA LEU A 54 -6.08 32.17 4.07
C LEU A 54 -5.17 32.02 2.86
N LEU A 55 -4.78 30.80 2.50
CA LEU A 55 -4.05 30.53 1.25
C LEU A 55 -4.92 30.81 0.02
N GLN A 56 -6.19 30.40 0.07
CA GLN A 56 -7.20 30.71 -0.95
C GLN A 56 -7.42 32.23 -1.07
N ALA A 57 -7.44 32.94 0.05
CA ALA A 57 -7.52 34.40 0.08
C ALA A 57 -6.30 35.06 -0.55
N ALA A 58 -5.09 34.57 -0.25
CA ALA A 58 -3.86 35.10 -0.82
C ALA A 58 -3.86 35.02 -2.35
N GLN A 59 -4.39 33.92 -2.92
CA GLN A 59 -4.60 33.82 -4.37
C GLN A 59 -5.55 34.91 -4.88
N GLN A 60 -6.70 35.11 -4.25
CA GLN A 60 -7.69 36.10 -4.69
C GLN A 60 -7.19 37.55 -4.55
N ILE A 61 -6.41 37.86 -3.52
CA ILE A 61 -5.81 39.19 -3.31
C ILE A 61 -4.80 39.50 -4.42
N ILE A 62 -3.98 38.52 -4.83
CA ILE A 62 -3.06 38.69 -5.96
C ILE A 62 -3.81 38.80 -7.28
N GLU A 63 -4.85 37.99 -7.50
CA GLU A 63 -5.69 38.12 -8.71
C GLU A 63 -6.39 39.48 -8.79
N LEU A 64 -6.73 40.10 -7.65
CA LEU A 64 -7.27 41.47 -7.61
C LEU A 64 -6.25 42.51 -8.10
N GLN A 65 -5.00 42.40 -7.67
CA GLN A 65 -3.92 43.28 -8.11
C GLN A 65 -3.65 43.13 -9.62
N GLU A 66 -3.58 41.88 -10.10
CA GLU A 66 -3.39 41.59 -11.51
C GLU A 66 -4.60 42.01 -12.37
N ALA A 67 -5.82 41.93 -11.83
CA ALA A 67 -7.03 42.43 -12.49
C ALA A 67 -7.00 43.96 -12.66
N ALA A 68 -6.43 44.69 -11.70
CA ALA A 68 -6.23 46.13 -11.83
C ALA A 68 -5.27 46.47 -13.00
N GLN A 69 -4.23 45.65 -13.22
CA GLN A 69 -3.32 45.78 -14.37
C GLN A 69 -4.02 45.51 -15.70
N ILE A 70 -4.87 44.48 -15.78
CA ILE A 70 -5.70 44.23 -16.97
C ILE A 70 -6.56 45.46 -17.27
N ASN A 71 -7.26 45.98 -16.26
CA ASN A 71 -8.16 47.11 -16.45
C ASN A 71 -7.41 48.41 -16.84
N ALA A 72 -6.20 48.63 -16.31
CA ALA A 72 -5.34 49.72 -16.75
C ALA A 72 -4.94 49.62 -18.23
N GLY A 73 -4.75 48.39 -18.73
CA GLY A 73 -4.49 48.09 -20.15
C GLY A 73 -5.71 48.24 -21.05
N LEU A 74 -6.93 48.14 -20.49
CA LEU A 74 -8.20 48.31 -21.20
C LEU A 74 -8.69 49.77 -21.24
N GLN A 75 -8.01 50.70 -20.57
CA GLN A 75 -8.31 52.12 -20.66
C GLN A 75 -8.18 52.61 -22.11
N PRO A 76 -9.04 53.54 -22.59
CA PRO A 76 -9.03 54.00 -23.99
C PRO A 76 -7.67 54.49 -24.49
N THR A 77 -6.84 55.05 -23.61
CA THR A 77 -5.48 55.55 -23.92
C THR A 77 -4.44 54.44 -24.14
N ASN A 78 -4.67 53.26 -23.57
CA ASN A 78 -3.75 52.12 -23.57
C ASN A 78 -4.24 50.94 -24.41
N LEU A 79 -5.49 50.98 -24.87
CA LEU A 79 -6.10 49.96 -25.70
C LEU A 79 -5.33 49.82 -27.02
N GLY A 80 -4.95 48.60 -27.38
CA GLY A 80 -4.23 48.31 -28.63
C GLY A 80 -2.71 48.52 -28.60
N ARG A 81 -2.12 49.05 -27.52
CA ARG A 81 -0.65 49.15 -27.40
C ARG A 81 -0.02 47.75 -27.26
N SER A 82 1.10 47.52 -27.95
CA SER A 82 1.79 46.22 -27.94
C SER A 82 2.17 45.78 -26.52
N ASN A 83 2.64 46.71 -25.68
CA ASN A 83 3.04 46.43 -24.30
C ASN A 83 1.84 46.03 -23.42
N SER A 84 0.72 46.78 -23.47
CA SER A 84 -0.48 46.46 -22.67
C SER A 84 -1.10 45.13 -23.10
N LEU A 85 -1.11 44.82 -24.40
CA LEU A 85 -1.54 43.53 -24.93
C LEU A 85 -0.64 42.38 -24.45
N HIS A 86 0.68 42.57 -24.42
CA HIS A 86 1.63 41.57 -23.93
C HIS A 86 1.42 41.29 -22.44
N ASP A 87 1.23 42.33 -21.63
CA ASP A 87 1.00 42.23 -20.19
C ASP A 87 -0.33 41.48 -19.92
N MET A 88 -1.41 41.85 -20.62
CA MET A 88 -2.69 41.14 -20.52
C MET A 88 -2.57 39.66 -20.89
N LYS A 89 -1.89 39.33 -22.01
CA LYS A 89 -1.64 37.94 -22.42
C LYS A 89 -0.87 37.17 -21.34
N THR A 90 0.09 37.82 -20.69
CA THR A 90 0.90 37.24 -19.61
C THR A 90 0.05 36.96 -18.37
N VAL A 91 -0.81 37.89 -17.94
CA VAL A 91 -1.72 37.69 -16.81
C VAL A 91 -2.72 36.57 -17.11
N VAL A 92 -3.38 36.57 -18.28
CA VAL A 92 -4.33 35.51 -18.67
C VAL A 92 -3.65 34.14 -18.71
N LYS A 93 -2.41 34.06 -19.22
CA LYS A 93 -1.61 32.82 -19.20
C LYS A 93 -1.29 32.38 -17.78
N THR A 94 -0.98 33.31 -16.88
CA THR A 94 -0.71 33.05 -15.47
C THR A 94 -1.94 32.53 -14.75
N TRP A 95 -3.11 33.14 -14.96
CA TRP A 95 -4.40 32.68 -14.43
C TRP A 95 -4.74 31.27 -14.91
N ARG A 96 -4.49 30.96 -16.18
CA ARG A 96 -4.70 29.61 -16.73
C ARG A 96 -3.84 28.54 -16.05
N ASN A 97 -2.65 28.89 -15.58
CA ASN A 97 -1.73 27.97 -14.92
C ASN A 97 -1.92 27.91 -13.39
N ARG A 98 -2.39 29.01 -12.77
CA ARG A 98 -2.70 29.10 -11.34
C ARG A 98 -4.17 28.77 -11.10
N LEU A 99 -4.49 27.49 -11.15
CA LEU A 99 -5.84 26.97 -10.86
C LEU A 99 -5.92 26.46 -9.41
N PRO A 100 -7.08 26.56 -8.75
CA PRO A 100 -7.29 25.89 -7.48
C PRO A 100 -7.08 24.37 -7.58
N ILE A 101 -6.95 23.70 -6.44
CA ILE A 101 -6.71 22.26 -6.40
C ILE A 101 -8.06 21.54 -6.55
N VAL A 102 -8.05 20.32 -7.09
CA VAL A 102 -9.27 19.49 -7.23
C VAL A 102 -9.93 19.20 -5.87
N SER A 103 -9.14 19.21 -4.78
CA SER A 103 -9.62 19.02 -3.42
C SER A 103 -10.35 20.24 -2.83
N ASP A 104 -10.18 21.43 -3.43
CA ASP A 104 -10.84 22.64 -2.96
C ASP A 104 -12.35 22.57 -3.16
N ASP A 105 -13.07 23.32 -2.33
CA ASP A 105 -14.52 23.37 -2.39
C ASP A 105 -15.00 24.11 -3.63
N LEU A 106 -16.15 23.66 -4.16
CA LEU A 106 -16.71 24.23 -5.38
C LEU A 106 -17.05 25.72 -5.21
N SER A 107 -17.32 26.18 -3.98
CA SER A 107 -17.53 27.58 -3.65
C SER A 107 -16.31 28.46 -3.94
N HIS A 108 -15.10 27.98 -3.62
CA HIS A 108 -13.87 28.69 -3.93
C HIS A 108 -13.61 28.70 -5.44
N TRP A 109 -13.79 27.55 -6.10
CA TRP A 109 -13.75 27.45 -7.56
C TRP A 109 -14.73 28.41 -8.24
N SER A 110 -15.96 28.49 -7.74
CA SER A 110 -17.00 29.39 -8.23
C SER A 110 -16.59 30.85 -8.07
N SER A 111 -16.01 31.22 -6.92
CA SER A 111 -15.58 32.59 -6.65
C SER A 111 -14.47 33.02 -7.62
N VAL A 112 -13.44 32.21 -7.78
CA VAL A 112 -12.34 32.45 -8.74
C VAL A 112 -12.87 32.48 -10.18
N PHE A 113 -13.76 31.55 -10.53
CA PHE A 113 -14.35 31.47 -11.86
C PHE A 113 -15.16 32.73 -12.20
N MET A 114 -16.06 33.16 -11.31
CA MET A 114 -16.92 34.33 -11.56
C MET A 114 -16.09 35.61 -11.73
N TRP A 115 -15.08 35.82 -10.89
CA TRP A 115 -14.19 36.98 -10.99
C TRP A 115 -13.45 37.01 -12.33
N ARG A 116 -12.86 35.89 -12.73
CA ARG A 116 -12.18 35.79 -14.01
C ARG A 116 -13.13 36.00 -15.19
N GLN A 117 -14.35 35.48 -15.11
CA GLN A 117 -15.36 35.65 -16.15
C GLN A 117 -15.71 37.12 -16.37
N HIS A 118 -15.84 37.91 -15.30
CA HIS A 118 -16.11 39.35 -15.41
C HIS A 118 -14.97 40.08 -16.15
N HIS A 119 -13.72 39.76 -15.81
CA HIS A 119 -12.55 40.35 -16.48
C HIS A 119 -12.40 39.89 -17.93
N TYR A 120 -12.67 38.61 -18.23
CA TYR A 120 -12.66 38.12 -19.61
C TYR A 120 -13.75 38.78 -20.47
N GLN A 121 -14.95 38.97 -19.91
CA GLN A 121 -16.01 39.69 -20.60
C GLN A 121 -15.64 41.15 -20.84
N ALA A 122 -15.00 41.81 -19.85
CA ALA A 122 -14.51 43.18 -20.01
C ALA A 122 -13.49 43.30 -21.16
N ILE A 123 -12.58 42.33 -21.31
CA ILE A 123 -11.64 42.28 -22.43
C ILE A 123 -12.40 42.17 -23.77
N VAL A 124 -13.38 41.27 -23.86
CA VAL A 124 -14.17 41.07 -25.09
C VAL A 124 -14.90 42.35 -25.46
N THR A 125 -15.66 42.94 -24.53
CA THR A 125 -16.44 44.15 -24.77
C THR A 125 -15.55 45.35 -25.13
N ALA A 126 -14.37 45.50 -24.52
CA ALA A 126 -13.45 46.59 -24.84
C ALA A 126 -12.90 46.51 -26.28
N TYR A 127 -12.56 45.31 -26.75
CA TYR A 127 -12.06 45.12 -28.12
C TYR A 127 -13.19 45.08 -29.18
N GLU A 128 -14.40 44.64 -28.84
CA GLU A 128 -15.56 44.69 -29.75
C GLU A 128 -16.08 46.12 -29.98
N ASN A 129 -16.04 46.98 -28.95
CA ASN A 129 -16.49 48.37 -29.04
C ASN A 129 -15.46 49.30 -29.72
N SER A 130 -14.22 48.84 -29.95
CA SER A 130 -13.15 49.63 -30.55
C SER A 130 -13.18 49.54 -32.08
N SER A 131 -13.76 50.54 -32.74
CA SER A 131 -13.88 50.67 -34.20
C SER A 131 -12.58 51.05 -34.94
N GLN A 132 -11.46 51.26 -34.24
CA GLN A 132 -10.19 51.71 -34.82
C GLN A 132 -9.15 50.59 -35.10
N HIS A 133 -9.49 49.32 -34.89
CA HIS A 133 -8.54 48.23 -35.07
C HIS A 133 -8.66 47.50 -36.41
N ASP A 134 -7.50 47.19 -36.97
CA ASP A 134 -7.32 46.42 -38.19
C ASP A 134 -8.03 45.05 -38.07
N PRO A 135 -8.90 44.65 -39.02
CA PRO A 135 -9.68 43.39 -38.97
C PRO A 135 -8.82 42.12 -38.86
N SER A 136 -7.52 42.24 -39.09
CA SER A 136 -6.51 41.18 -39.00
C SER A 136 -6.13 40.84 -37.55
N SER A 137 -6.32 41.75 -36.59
CA SER A 137 -5.88 41.57 -35.20
C SER A 137 -7.02 41.10 -34.30
N ASN A 138 -7.22 39.78 -34.25
CA ASN A 138 -8.33 39.14 -33.51
C ASN A 138 -8.09 39.12 -31.98
N ASN A 139 -7.76 40.27 -31.37
CA ASN A 139 -7.37 40.38 -29.96
C ASN A 139 -8.52 40.06 -28.99
N ALA A 140 -9.78 40.25 -29.41
CA ALA A 140 -10.96 39.80 -28.67
C ALA A 140 -10.99 38.28 -28.44
N MET A 141 -10.35 37.49 -29.32
CA MET A 141 -10.24 36.03 -29.15
C MET A 141 -9.45 35.61 -27.91
N LEU A 142 -8.61 36.48 -27.35
CA LEU A 142 -7.95 36.21 -26.07
C LEU A 142 -8.98 36.04 -24.94
N GLY A 143 -9.92 36.99 -24.82
CA GLY A 143 -10.97 36.97 -23.81
C GLY A 143 -11.98 35.85 -24.05
N VAL A 144 -12.36 35.64 -25.32
CA VAL A 144 -13.29 34.57 -25.71
C VAL A 144 -12.72 33.17 -25.40
N HIS A 145 -11.48 32.88 -25.80
CA HIS A 145 -10.83 31.60 -25.49
C HIS A 145 -10.66 31.40 -23.99
N ALA A 146 -10.27 32.45 -23.25
CA ALA A 146 -10.09 32.38 -21.80
C ALA A 146 -11.41 32.10 -21.05
N SER A 147 -12.50 32.75 -21.47
CA SER A 147 -13.88 32.54 -21.00
C SER A 147 -14.34 31.10 -21.24
N ALA A 148 -14.26 30.62 -22.48
CA ALA A 148 -14.62 29.25 -22.83
C ALA A 148 -13.81 28.22 -22.04
N SER A 149 -12.48 28.42 -21.94
CA SER A 149 -11.60 27.54 -21.18
C SER A 149 -11.97 27.48 -19.69
N ALA A 150 -12.33 28.62 -19.08
CA ALA A 150 -12.73 28.70 -17.68
C ALA A 150 -14.04 27.93 -17.43
N ILE A 151 -15.05 28.08 -18.29
CA ILE A 151 -16.33 27.35 -18.22
C ILE A 151 -16.07 25.83 -18.28
N ILE A 152 -15.23 25.40 -19.23
CA ILE A 152 -14.89 23.98 -19.43
C ILE A 152 -14.14 23.41 -18.22
N GLN A 153 -13.17 24.14 -17.65
CA GLN A 153 -12.49 23.68 -16.43
C GLN A 153 -13.46 23.61 -15.24
N TYR A 154 -14.34 24.59 -15.07
CA TYR A 154 -15.31 24.60 -13.97
C TYR A 154 -16.28 23.40 -14.08
N GLY A 155 -16.84 23.14 -15.27
CA GLY A 155 -17.67 21.95 -15.53
C GLY A 155 -16.90 20.64 -15.31
N LYS A 156 -15.64 20.56 -15.74
CA LYS A 156 -14.77 19.38 -15.51
C LYS A 156 -14.53 19.13 -14.02
N ILE A 157 -14.37 20.17 -13.20
CA ILE A 157 -14.19 20.02 -11.75
C ILE A 157 -15.51 19.62 -11.09
N ALA A 158 -16.65 20.24 -11.43
CA ALA A 158 -17.96 19.83 -10.92
C ALA A 158 -18.23 18.34 -11.18
N ARG A 159 -17.97 17.85 -12.40
CA ARG A 159 -18.04 16.41 -12.75
C ARG A 159 -17.08 15.57 -11.90
N LYS A 160 -15.82 16.01 -11.75
CA LYS A 160 -14.85 15.35 -10.87
C LYS A 160 -15.25 15.39 -9.40
N GLN A 161 -16.11 16.30 -8.95
CA GLN A 161 -16.62 16.29 -7.57
C GLN A 161 -17.89 15.43 -7.42
N GLY A 162 -18.38 14.83 -8.50
CA GLY A 162 -19.59 13.99 -8.51
C GLY A 162 -20.89 14.75 -8.82
N LEU A 163 -20.81 16.07 -9.05
CA LEU A 163 -21.96 16.93 -9.31
C LEU A 163 -22.20 17.05 -10.82
N VAL A 164 -22.79 16.01 -11.41
CA VAL A 164 -22.90 15.89 -12.87
C VAL A 164 -23.93 16.87 -13.46
N ASN A 165 -25.09 17.05 -12.81
CA ASN A 165 -26.13 17.96 -13.30
C ASN A 165 -25.63 19.42 -13.31
N VAL A 166 -24.92 19.83 -12.25
CA VAL A 166 -24.27 21.15 -12.18
C VAL A 166 -23.22 21.30 -13.28
N ALA A 167 -22.45 20.24 -13.58
CA ALA A 167 -21.49 20.27 -14.67
C ALA A 167 -22.15 20.47 -16.04
N LEU A 168 -23.29 19.83 -16.30
CA LEU A 168 -24.05 19.99 -17.54
C LEU A 168 -24.61 21.42 -17.69
N ASP A 169 -25.17 21.98 -16.61
CA ASP A 169 -25.65 23.37 -16.59
C ASP A 169 -24.52 24.37 -16.86
N ILE A 170 -23.36 24.21 -16.22
CA ILE A 170 -22.20 25.08 -16.47
C ILE A 170 -21.75 24.98 -17.93
N LEU A 171 -21.70 23.78 -18.51
CA LEU A 171 -21.25 23.57 -19.89
C LEU A 171 -22.23 24.14 -20.93
N SER A 172 -23.51 24.30 -20.60
CA SER A 172 -24.51 24.91 -21.49
C SER A 172 -24.25 26.43 -21.67
N ARG A 173 -23.68 27.09 -20.65
CA ARG A 173 -23.34 28.52 -20.68
C ARG A 173 -22.33 28.88 -21.77
N ILE A 174 -21.61 27.92 -22.34
CA ILE A 174 -20.71 28.19 -23.47
C ILE A 174 -21.46 28.73 -24.69
N HIS A 175 -22.76 28.41 -24.84
CA HIS A 175 -23.59 28.91 -25.94
C HIS A 175 -23.90 30.42 -25.82
N THR A 176 -23.60 31.04 -24.68
CA THR A 176 -23.67 32.51 -24.53
C THR A 176 -22.56 33.24 -25.28
N ILE A 177 -21.52 32.51 -25.72
CA ILE A 177 -20.39 33.05 -26.47
C ILE A 177 -20.69 32.92 -27.98
N PRO A 178 -20.73 34.03 -28.74
CA PRO A 178 -21.13 34.02 -30.16
C PRO A 178 -20.23 33.16 -31.06
N THR A 179 -18.91 33.25 -30.89
CA THR A 179 -17.92 32.54 -31.72
C THR A 179 -16.93 31.77 -30.85
N VAL A 180 -17.12 30.46 -30.70
CA VAL A 180 -16.24 29.61 -29.87
C VAL A 180 -15.17 28.92 -30.74
N PRO A 181 -13.89 28.95 -30.35
CA PRO A 181 -12.84 28.21 -31.05
C PRO A 181 -13.11 26.71 -31.11
N ILE A 182 -12.76 26.08 -32.23
CA ILE A 182 -12.98 24.63 -32.48
C ILE A 182 -12.42 23.76 -31.35
N VAL A 183 -11.24 24.11 -30.81
CA VAL A 183 -10.59 23.37 -29.72
C VAL A 183 -11.44 23.37 -28.45
N ASP A 184 -12.12 24.48 -28.15
CA ASP A 184 -12.97 24.59 -26.96
C ASP A 184 -14.31 23.88 -27.17
N CYS A 185 -14.87 23.93 -28.37
CA CYS A 185 -16.03 23.11 -28.76
C CYS A 185 -15.74 21.62 -28.53
N PHE A 186 -14.59 21.14 -28.97
CA PHE A 186 -14.14 19.76 -28.69
C PHE A 186 -14.10 19.46 -27.20
N GLN A 187 -13.43 20.31 -26.39
CA GLN A 187 -13.31 20.06 -24.95
C GLN A 187 -14.67 20.12 -24.22
N LYS A 188 -15.60 20.98 -24.66
CA LYS A 188 -16.97 21.04 -24.13
C LYS A 188 -17.72 19.73 -24.40
N ILE A 189 -17.81 19.32 -25.66
CA ILE A 189 -18.49 18.07 -26.06
C ILE A 189 -17.86 16.89 -25.31
N ARG A 190 -16.52 16.85 -25.22
CA ARG A 190 -15.79 15.84 -24.47
C ARG A 190 -16.16 15.79 -22.99
N GLN A 191 -16.38 16.92 -22.32
CA GLN A 191 -16.85 16.90 -20.92
C GLN A 191 -18.32 16.53 -20.81
N GLN A 192 -19.16 16.97 -21.74
CA GLN A 192 -20.59 16.63 -21.79
C GLN A 192 -20.78 15.11 -21.96
N VAL A 193 -20.09 14.49 -22.92
CA VAL A 193 -20.06 13.04 -23.11
C VAL A 193 -19.59 12.31 -21.84
N LYS A 194 -18.57 12.84 -21.14
CA LYS A 194 -18.10 12.24 -19.87
C LYS A 194 -19.09 12.41 -18.72
N CYS A 195 -19.97 13.41 -18.76
CA CYS A 195 -21.07 13.56 -17.81
C CYS A 195 -22.09 12.45 -18.03
N TYR A 196 -22.54 12.24 -19.27
CA TYR A 196 -23.44 11.14 -19.62
C TYR A 196 -22.84 9.77 -19.31
N LEU A 197 -21.55 9.56 -19.53
CA LEU A 197 -20.87 8.32 -19.14
C LEU A 197 -20.92 8.06 -17.62
N GLN A 198 -20.86 9.11 -16.81
CA GLN A 198 -20.94 8.99 -15.36
C GLN A 198 -22.40 8.76 -14.89
N LEU A 199 -23.38 9.39 -15.56
CA LEU A 199 -24.80 9.16 -15.31
C LEU A 199 -25.22 7.75 -15.74
N ALA A 200 -24.74 7.26 -16.88
CA ALA A 200 -24.97 5.90 -17.37
C ALA A 200 -24.61 4.81 -16.35
N GLY A 201 -23.54 5.03 -15.57
CA GLY A 201 -23.14 4.10 -14.51
C GLY A 201 -24.13 4.03 -13.33
N VAL A 202 -25.04 5.00 -13.19
CA VAL A 202 -26.01 5.11 -12.08
C VAL A 202 -27.45 4.93 -12.56
N MET A 203 -27.81 5.51 -13.70
CA MET A 203 -29.19 5.62 -14.22
C MET A 203 -29.47 4.70 -15.43
N GLY A 204 -28.48 3.93 -15.88
CA GLY A 204 -28.65 2.88 -16.89
C GLY A 204 -28.57 3.35 -18.35
N LYS A 205 -29.13 2.54 -19.26
CA LYS A 205 -28.87 2.60 -20.71
C LYS A 205 -29.42 3.84 -21.43
N ASN A 206 -30.43 4.52 -20.89
CA ASN A 206 -31.06 5.68 -21.53
C ASN A 206 -30.08 6.87 -21.67
N GLU A 207 -29.28 7.10 -20.63
CA GLU A 207 -28.23 8.14 -20.64
C GLU A 207 -27.09 7.82 -21.61
N CYS A 208 -26.82 6.53 -21.87
CA CYS A 208 -25.85 6.13 -22.91
C CYS A 208 -26.33 6.53 -24.30
N MET A 209 -27.64 6.42 -24.58
CA MET A 209 -28.20 6.80 -25.87
C MET A 209 -28.12 8.31 -26.09
N GLN A 210 -28.42 9.12 -25.08
CA GLN A 210 -28.24 10.58 -25.15
C GLN A 210 -26.77 10.95 -25.38
N GLY A 211 -25.84 10.27 -24.69
CA GLY A 211 -24.41 10.45 -24.90
C GLY A 211 -23.96 10.10 -26.32
N LEU A 212 -24.58 9.09 -26.95
CA LEU A 212 -24.32 8.67 -28.33
C LEU A 212 -24.87 9.69 -29.33
N GLU A 213 -26.10 10.17 -29.13
CA GLU A 213 -26.75 11.19 -29.98
C GLU A 213 -25.93 12.49 -30.01
N VAL A 214 -25.38 12.90 -28.86
CA VAL A 214 -24.47 14.05 -28.78
C VAL A 214 -23.20 13.85 -29.60
N ILE A 215 -22.69 12.62 -29.75
CA ILE A 215 -21.52 12.35 -30.62
C ILE A 215 -21.95 12.35 -32.09
N GLU A 216 -23.09 11.74 -32.43
CA GLU A 216 -23.55 11.60 -33.82
C GLU A 216 -24.03 12.91 -34.44
N SER A 217 -24.59 13.81 -33.63
CA SER A 217 -24.96 15.17 -34.05
C SER A 217 -23.74 16.08 -34.28
N THR A 218 -22.54 15.68 -33.86
CA THR A 218 -21.34 16.52 -34.04
C THR A 218 -20.67 16.31 -35.39
N ASN A 219 -20.42 17.40 -36.11
CA ASN A 219 -19.74 17.34 -37.40
C ASN A 219 -18.23 17.13 -37.21
N LEU A 220 -17.80 15.87 -37.35
CA LEU A 220 -16.41 15.46 -37.11
C LEU A 220 -15.38 16.04 -38.09
N LYS A 221 -15.81 16.61 -39.23
CA LYS A 221 -14.91 17.13 -40.27
C LYS A 221 -14.08 18.34 -39.80
N TYR A 222 -14.56 19.09 -38.81
CA TYR A 222 -13.88 20.27 -38.30
C TYR A 222 -12.78 19.95 -37.27
N PHE A 223 -12.68 18.70 -36.80
CA PHE A 223 -11.74 18.31 -35.75
C PHE A 223 -10.48 17.65 -36.31
N THR A 224 -9.38 17.75 -35.56
CA THR A 224 -8.15 17.03 -35.89
C THR A 224 -8.34 15.52 -35.75
N LYS A 225 -7.49 14.72 -36.42
CA LYS A 225 -7.53 13.26 -36.35
C LYS A 225 -7.44 12.71 -34.92
N GLU A 226 -6.68 13.38 -34.04
CA GLU A 226 -6.59 13.02 -32.62
C GLU A 226 -7.94 13.21 -31.89
N MET A 227 -8.61 14.34 -32.14
CA MET A 227 -9.89 14.68 -31.53
C MET A 227 -11.00 13.74 -32.02
N THR A 228 -11.04 13.44 -33.31
CA THR A 228 -11.99 12.48 -33.88
C THR A 228 -11.76 11.08 -33.32
N ALA A 229 -10.50 10.64 -33.16
CA ALA A 229 -10.17 9.36 -32.55
C ALA A 229 -10.71 9.23 -31.11
N GLU A 230 -10.63 10.28 -30.28
CA GLU A 230 -11.20 10.23 -28.92
C GLU A 230 -12.73 10.10 -28.94
N PHE A 231 -13.43 10.72 -29.89
CA PHE A 231 -14.88 10.56 -30.04
C PHE A 231 -15.26 9.15 -30.50
N TYR A 232 -14.56 8.57 -31.47
CA TYR A 232 -14.80 7.18 -31.87
C TYR A 232 -14.56 6.20 -30.72
N ALA A 233 -13.55 6.45 -29.89
CA ALA A 233 -13.29 5.62 -28.71
C ALA A 233 -14.41 5.73 -27.66
N LEU A 234 -14.95 6.94 -27.43
CA LEU A 234 -16.10 7.15 -26.54
C LEU A 234 -17.40 6.54 -27.12
N LYS A 235 -17.59 6.65 -28.44
CA LYS A 235 -18.68 6.00 -29.18
C LYS A 235 -18.64 4.48 -28.99
N GLY A 236 -17.47 3.86 -29.18
CA GLY A 236 -17.27 2.43 -28.95
C GLY A 236 -17.63 2.01 -27.53
N MET A 237 -17.30 2.84 -26.54
CA MET A 237 -17.65 2.57 -25.13
C MET A 237 -19.17 2.59 -24.89
N PHE A 238 -19.91 3.55 -25.44
CA PHE A 238 -21.37 3.57 -25.32
C PHE A 238 -22.01 2.39 -26.03
N LEU A 239 -21.57 2.08 -27.26
CA LEU A 239 -22.07 0.93 -28.02
C LEU A 239 -21.85 -0.39 -27.27
N ALA A 240 -20.68 -0.54 -26.63
CA ALA A 240 -20.39 -1.70 -25.78
C ALA A 240 -21.36 -1.81 -24.58
N GLN A 241 -21.72 -0.70 -23.94
CA GLN A 241 -22.69 -0.69 -22.83
C GLN A 241 -24.14 -0.95 -23.29
N ILE A 242 -24.47 -0.62 -24.54
CA ILE A 242 -25.78 -0.87 -25.16
C ILE A 242 -25.87 -2.32 -25.69
N ASN A 243 -24.80 -3.13 -25.57
CA ASN A 243 -24.66 -4.50 -26.08
C ASN A 243 -24.57 -4.61 -27.63
N LYS A 244 -24.18 -3.54 -28.34
CA LYS A 244 -23.90 -3.59 -29.78
C LYS A 244 -22.42 -3.92 -30.03
N SER A 245 -22.08 -5.22 -29.90
CA SER A 245 -20.71 -5.74 -29.92
C SER A 245 -19.93 -5.43 -31.22
N GLU A 246 -20.49 -5.78 -32.38
CA GLU A 246 -19.76 -5.61 -33.66
C GLU A 246 -19.48 -4.14 -34.00
N GLU A 247 -20.47 -3.27 -33.80
CA GLU A 247 -20.32 -1.83 -34.03
C GLU A 247 -19.30 -1.22 -33.05
N ALA A 248 -19.29 -1.67 -31.80
CA ALA A 248 -18.31 -1.22 -30.80
C ALA A 248 -16.88 -1.59 -31.23
N ASN A 249 -16.65 -2.83 -31.69
CA ASN A 249 -15.33 -3.25 -32.14
C ASN A 249 -14.85 -2.45 -33.37
N LYS A 250 -15.74 -2.20 -34.33
CA LYS A 250 -15.46 -1.34 -35.49
C LYS A 250 -15.10 0.10 -35.07
N ALA A 251 -15.84 0.67 -34.12
CA ALA A 251 -15.57 2.01 -33.61
C ALA A 251 -14.22 2.11 -32.87
N PHE A 252 -13.86 1.11 -32.06
CA PHE A 252 -12.55 1.07 -31.39
C PHE A 252 -11.39 0.89 -32.38
N SER A 253 -11.53 -0.01 -33.34
CA SER A 253 -10.54 -0.21 -34.40
C SER A 253 -10.30 1.08 -35.20
N ALA A 254 -11.37 1.75 -35.62
CA ALA A 254 -11.30 3.03 -36.32
C ALA A 254 -10.60 4.12 -35.47
N ALA A 255 -10.91 4.20 -34.17
CA ALA A 255 -10.29 5.17 -33.26
C ALA A 255 -8.77 5.02 -33.19
N VAL A 256 -8.30 3.77 -33.05
CA VAL A 256 -6.87 3.46 -32.94
C VAL A 256 -6.15 3.66 -34.26
N GLN A 257 -6.75 3.31 -35.39
CA GLN A 257 -6.18 3.54 -36.73
C GLN A 257 -6.02 5.04 -37.06
N MET A 258 -6.93 5.88 -36.55
CA MET A 258 -6.82 7.33 -36.71
C MET A 258 -5.68 7.94 -35.90
N HIS A 259 -5.43 7.44 -34.69
CA HIS A 259 -4.37 7.94 -33.81
C HIS A 259 -3.88 6.85 -32.84
N ASP A 260 -2.77 6.21 -33.19
CA ASP A 260 -2.19 5.06 -32.50
C ASP A 260 -1.63 5.37 -31.09
N VAL A 261 -1.17 6.60 -30.85
CA VAL A 261 -0.64 7.04 -29.54
C VAL A 261 -1.75 7.28 -28.49
N LEU A 262 -3.04 7.19 -28.87
CA LEU A 262 -4.14 7.47 -27.95
C LEU A 262 -4.34 6.36 -26.91
N VAL A 263 -3.64 6.48 -25.77
CA VAL A 263 -3.66 5.51 -24.65
C VAL A 263 -5.07 5.13 -24.19
N LYS A 264 -6.00 6.09 -24.14
CA LYS A 264 -7.36 5.81 -23.67
C LYS A 264 -8.15 4.92 -24.62
N ALA A 265 -7.95 5.05 -25.94
CA ALA A 265 -8.66 4.25 -26.92
C ALA A 265 -8.25 2.77 -26.78
N TRP A 266 -6.94 2.51 -26.75
CA TRP A 266 -6.39 1.18 -26.47
C TRP A 266 -6.87 0.60 -25.15
N ALA A 267 -6.86 1.39 -24.08
CA ALA A 267 -7.33 0.92 -22.77
C ALA A 267 -8.82 0.55 -22.75
N MET A 268 -9.68 1.34 -23.39
CA MET A 268 -11.11 1.07 -23.48
C MET A 268 -11.40 -0.14 -24.38
N TRP A 269 -10.64 -0.30 -25.46
CA TRP A 269 -10.74 -1.46 -26.34
C TRP A 269 -10.29 -2.74 -25.64
N GLY A 270 -9.20 -2.70 -24.87
CA GLY A 270 -8.74 -3.81 -24.03
C GLY A 270 -9.77 -4.21 -22.96
N ASP A 271 -10.37 -3.23 -22.26
CA ASP A 271 -11.45 -3.48 -21.28
C ASP A 271 -12.65 -4.20 -21.93
N TYR A 272 -13.00 -3.80 -23.16
CA TYR A 272 -14.07 -4.40 -23.93
C TYR A 272 -13.75 -5.84 -24.35
N LEU A 273 -12.56 -6.07 -24.93
CA LEU A 273 -12.12 -7.39 -25.38
C LEU A 273 -11.95 -8.38 -24.21
N GLU A 274 -11.44 -7.91 -23.06
CA GLU A 274 -11.36 -8.73 -21.84
C GLU A 274 -12.75 -9.22 -21.39
N ASN A 275 -13.76 -8.33 -21.40
CA ASN A 275 -15.11 -8.70 -20.98
C ASN A 275 -15.74 -9.75 -21.90
N ILE A 276 -15.41 -9.76 -23.19
CA ILE A 276 -15.86 -10.78 -24.14
C ILE A 276 -15.05 -12.06 -23.94
N PHE A 277 -13.72 -11.95 -23.82
CA PHE A 277 -12.84 -13.09 -23.59
C PHE A 277 -13.23 -13.89 -22.35
N VAL A 278 -13.55 -13.22 -21.24
CA VAL A 278 -13.96 -13.89 -20.01
C VAL A 278 -15.27 -14.69 -20.19
N LYS A 279 -16.15 -14.28 -21.11
CA LYS A 279 -17.41 -14.96 -21.43
C LYS A 279 -17.23 -16.10 -22.43
N GLU A 280 -16.54 -15.83 -23.54
CA GLU A 280 -16.44 -16.74 -24.70
C GLU A 280 -15.22 -17.67 -24.65
N ARG A 281 -14.21 -17.34 -23.82
CA ARG A 281 -12.96 -18.12 -23.63
C ARG A 281 -12.14 -18.36 -24.91
N GLN A 282 -12.32 -17.54 -25.94
CA GLN A 282 -11.54 -17.65 -27.20
C GLN A 282 -10.16 -16.97 -27.07
N LEU A 283 -9.07 -17.74 -27.17
CA LEU A 283 -7.70 -17.26 -26.96
C LEU A 283 -7.30 -16.07 -27.85
N HIS A 284 -7.77 -16.00 -29.10
CA HIS A 284 -7.50 -14.86 -30.00
C HIS A 284 -7.97 -13.51 -29.44
N LEU A 285 -9.10 -13.49 -28.73
CA LEU A 285 -9.60 -12.29 -28.06
C LEU A 285 -8.73 -11.91 -26.85
N GLY A 286 -8.20 -12.91 -26.13
CA GLY A 286 -7.23 -12.71 -25.05
C GLY A 286 -5.93 -12.08 -25.55
N VAL A 287 -5.36 -12.60 -26.64
CA VAL A 287 -4.18 -12.05 -27.31
C VAL A 287 -4.42 -10.59 -27.73
N SER A 288 -5.59 -10.31 -28.31
CA SER A 288 -5.97 -8.95 -28.72
C SER A 288 -6.11 -8.01 -27.52
N ALA A 289 -6.69 -8.47 -26.41
CA ALA A 289 -6.81 -7.69 -25.17
C ALA A 289 -5.45 -7.37 -24.54
N ILE A 290 -4.54 -8.35 -24.45
CA ILE A 290 -3.17 -8.16 -23.97
C ILE A 290 -2.45 -7.13 -24.83
N THR A 291 -2.55 -7.25 -26.15
CA THR A 291 -1.94 -6.31 -27.11
C THR A 291 -2.44 -4.89 -26.84
N CYS A 292 -3.76 -4.69 -26.70
CA CYS A 292 -4.32 -3.39 -26.39
C CYS A 292 -3.78 -2.80 -25.07
N TYR A 293 -3.68 -3.60 -24.02
CA TYR A 293 -3.15 -3.12 -22.74
C TYR A 293 -1.67 -2.77 -22.80
N LEU A 294 -0.84 -3.55 -23.51
CA LEU A 294 0.58 -3.26 -23.68
C LEU A 294 0.80 -1.99 -24.50
N HIS A 295 0.03 -1.78 -25.58
CA HIS A 295 0.05 -0.53 -26.32
C HIS A 295 -0.37 0.68 -25.47
N ALA A 296 -1.42 0.53 -24.64
CA ALA A 296 -1.82 1.56 -23.70
C ALA A 296 -0.71 1.92 -22.68
N CYS A 297 0.16 0.96 -22.36
CA CYS A 297 1.26 1.18 -21.43
C CYS A 297 2.40 2.00 -22.06
N ARG A 298 2.72 1.85 -23.35
CA ARG A 298 3.90 2.49 -24.01
C ARG A 298 4.04 4.00 -23.76
N HIS A 299 2.95 4.76 -23.83
CA HIS A 299 2.96 6.23 -23.73
C HIS A 299 2.37 6.77 -22.41
N GLN A 300 2.26 5.95 -21.37
CA GLN A 300 1.57 6.28 -20.13
C GLN A 300 2.52 6.44 -18.94
N ASN A 301 2.13 7.27 -17.97
CA ASN A 301 2.83 7.35 -16.68
C ASN A 301 2.72 6.04 -15.89
N GLU A 302 3.79 5.68 -15.18
CA GLU A 302 3.89 4.46 -14.35
C GLU A 302 2.67 4.25 -13.43
N SER A 303 2.25 5.27 -12.70
CA SER A 303 1.12 5.12 -11.74
C SER A 303 -0.22 4.84 -12.41
N LYS A 304 -0.39 5.20 -13.69
CA LYS A 304 -1.62 4.95 -14.46
C LYS A 304 -1.55 3.65 -15.25
N SER A 305 -0.36 3.17 -15.61
CA SER A 305 -0.18 1.91 -16.33
C SER A 305 -0.34 0.68 -15.44
N ARG A 306 -0.07 0.81 -14.12
CA ARG A 306 -0.21 -0.27 -13.13
C ARG A 306 -1.48 -1.12 -13.29
N LYS A 307 -2.65 -0.49 -13.42
CA LYS A 307 -3.93 -1.20 -13.55
C LYS A 307 -4.08 -2.01 -14.85
N TYR A 308 -3.42 -1.60 -15.94
CA TYR A 308 -3.44 -2.32 -17.20
C TYR A 308 -2.48 -3.51 -17.15
N LEU A 309 -1.30 -3.34 -16.57
CA LEU A 309 -0.35 -4.43 -16.34
C LEU A 309 -0.89 -5.48 -15.37
N ALA A 310 -1.65 -5.08 -14.35
CA ALA A 310 -2.38 -6.00 -13.47
C ALA A 310 -3.28 -6.95 -14.29
N LYS A 311 -4.04 -6.39 -15.23
CA LYS A 311 -4.95 -7.13 -16.12
C LYS A 311 -4.20 -8.05 -17.08
N VAL A 312 -3.08 -7.59 -17.66
CA VAL A 312 -2.21 -8.45 -18.49
C VAL A 312 -1.75 -9.68 -17.69
N LEU A 313 -1.22 -9.46 -16.49
CA LEU A 313 -0.76 -10.56 -15.63
C LEU A 313 -1.91 -11.48 -15.18
N TRP A 314 -3.10 -10.94 -14.95
CA TRP A 314 -4.29 -11.73 -14.64
C TRP A 314 -4.72 -12.61 -15.82
N LEU A 315 -4.67 -12.09 -17.05
CA LEU A 315 -5.06 -12.85 -18.25
C LEU A 315 -4.16 -14.07 -18.49
N LEU A 316 -2.90 -14.05 -18.05
CA LEU A 316 -2.01 -15.22 -18.11
C LEU A 316 -2.54 -16.41 -17.30
N SER A 317 -3.42 -16.21 -16.33
CA SER A 317 -4.08 -17.32 -15.61
C SER A 317 -5.05 -18.14 -16.47
N PHE A 318 -5.34 -17.69 -17.69
CA PHE A 318 -6.19 -18.37 -18.66
C PHE A 318 -5.38 -19.02 -19.80
N ASP A 319 -4.04 -19.06 -19.68
CA ASP A 319 -3.18 -19.55 -20.75
C ASP A 319 -3.37 -21.05 -21.00
N ASP A 320 -3.07 -21.48 -22.23
CA ASP A 320 -3.12 -22.88 -22.63
C ASP A 320 -1.77 -23.58 -22.42
N ASP A 321 -1.71 -24.90 -22.57
CA ASP A 321 -0.47 -25.67 -22.41
C ASP A 321 0.65 -25.20 -23.36
N LYS A 322 0.28 -24.56 -24.49
CA LYS A 322 1.22 -23.98 -25.46
C LYS A 322 1.72 -22.58 -25.07
N ASN A 323 1.16 -21.98 -24.03
CA ASN A 323 1.45 -20.64 -23.53
C ASN A 323 1.27 -19.51 -24.58
N THR A 324 0.16 -19.56 -25.33
CA THR A 324 -0.16 -18.60 -26.40
C THR A 324 -0.32 -17.16 -25.89
N LEU A 325 -0.87 -16.96 -24.70
CA LEU A 325 -1.02 -15.63 -24.09
C LEU A 325 0.34 -15.08 -23.62
N ALA A 326 1.18 -15.93 -23.03
CA ALA A 326 2.54 -15.53 -22.65
C ALA A 326 3.40 -15.18 -23.87
N ASP A 327 3.24 -15.88 -25.01
CA ASP A 327 3.94 -15.56 -26.26
C ASP A 327 3.54 -14.18 -26.80
N ALA A 328 2.25 -13.85 -26.70
CA ALA A 328 1.78 -12.51 -27.04
C ALA A 328 2.40 -11.43 -26.13
N VAL A 329 2.60 -11.71 -24.84
CA VAL A 329 3.28 -10.77 -23.93
C VAL A 329 4.72 -10.53 -24.38
N ASP A 330 5.50 -11.59 -24.64
CA ASP A 330 6.91 -11.45 -25.08
C ASP A 330 7.02 -10.70 -26.41
N LYS A 331 6.13 -10.98 -27.37
CA LYS A 331 6.14 -10.33 -28.68
C LYS A 331 5.76 -8.84 -28.61
N TYR A 332 4.73 -8.48 -27.84
CA TYR A 332 4.18 -7.12 -27.85
C TYR A 332 4.65 -6.22 -26.70
N CYS A 333 5.42 -6.75 -25.72
CA CYS A 333 6.02 -5.93 -24.66
C CYS A 333 7.12 -4.98 -25.19
N ILE A 334 7.60 -5.20 -26.42
CA ILE A 334 8.55 -4.31 -27.09
C ILE A 334 7.99 -2.88 -27.11
N GLY A 335 8.77 -1.92 -26.61
CA GLY A 335 8.38 -0.51 -26.51
C GLY A 335 7.66 -0.11 -25.22
N VAL A 336 7.32 -1.05 -24.32
CA VAL A 336 6.83 -0.71 -22.98
C VAL A 336 8.03 -0.31 -22.10
N PRO A 337 8.06 0.91 -21.52
CA PRO A 337 9.17 1.35 -20.68
C PRO A 337 9.41 0.40 -19.48
N PRO A 338 10.65 -0.05 -19.22
CA PRO A 338 10.96 -0.96 -18.11
C PRO A 338 10.51 -0.49 -16.73
N ILE A 339 10.43 0.83 -16.52
CA ILE A 339 9.98 1.45 -15.27
C ILE A 339 8.55 1.02 -14.88
N GLN A 340 7.71 0.70 -15.86
CA GLN A 340 6.31 0.35 -15.62
C GLN A 340 6.14 -1.04 -14.99
N TRP A 341 7.14 -1.91 -15.16
CA TRP A 341 7.15 -3.26 -14.62
C TRP A 341 7.68 -3.34 -13.19
N LEU A 342 8.31 -2.27 -12.66
CA LEU A 342 8.93 -2.28 -11.33
C LEU A 342 7.95 -2.66 -10.22
N ALA A 343 6.73 -2.11 -10.28
CA ALA A 343 5.69 -2.40 -9.30
C ALA A 343 5.17 -3.85 -9.37
N TRP A 344 5.50 -4.61 -10.42
CA TRP A 344 5.02 -5.96 -10.70
C TRP A 344 6.13 -7.02 -10.72
N ILE A 345 7.36 -6.67 -10.32
CA ILE A 345 8.48 -7.62 -10.21
C ILE A 345 8.09 -8.86 -9.39
N PRO A 346 7.43 -8.76 -8.21
CA PRO A 346 7.04 -9.95 -7.45
C PRO A 346 6.17 -10.92 -8.25
N GLN A 347 5.19 -10.43 -9.01
CA GLN A 347 4.29 -11.25 -9.83
C GLN A 347 5.00 -11.84 -11.04
N LEU A 348 5.90 -11.08 -11.68
CA LEU A 348 6.75 -11.59 -12.76
C LEU A 348 7.64 -12.74 -12.28
N LEU A 349 8.14 -12.68 -11.04
CA LEU A 349 8.91 -13.75 -10.43
C LEU A 349 8.07 -14.98 -10.10
N THR A 350 6.81 -14.80 -9.70
CA THR A 350 5.87 -15.93 -9.58
C THR A 350 5.68 -16.61 -10.95
N CYS A 351 5.50 -15.84 -12.02
CA CYS A 351 5.39 -16.38 -13.39
C CYS A 351 6.70 -17.05 -13.87
N LEU A 352 7.87 -16.56 -13.45
CA LEU A 352 9.17 -17.16 -13.77
C LEU A 352 9.32 -18.59 -13.25
N VAL A 353 8.69 -18.90 -12.12
CA VAL A 353 8.65 -20.24 -11.53
C VAL A 353 7.68 -21.16 -12.29
N GLY A 354 6.63 -20.61 -12.89
CA GLY A 354 5.63 -21.35 -13.67
C GLY A 354 6.09 -21.80 -15.06
N SER A 355 5.16 -22.32 -15.86
CA SER A 355 5.36 -22.72 -17.27
C SER A 355 5.72 -21.52 -18.15
N GLU A 356 5.05 -20.38 -17.93
CA GLU A 356 5.22 -19.09 -18.63
C GLU A 356 6.66 -18.54 -18.56
N GLY A 357 7.45 -18.97 -17.58
CA GLY A 357 8.76 -18.39 -17.28
C GLY A 357 9.80 -18.50 -18.40
N LYS A 358 9.60 -19.36 -19.40
CA LYS A 358 10.49 -19.42 -20.58
C LYS A 358 10.37 -18.16 -21.44
N LEU A 359 9.15 -17.67 -21.64
CA LEU A 359 8.85 -16.53 -22.52
C LEU A 359 9.11 -15.21 -21.79
N LEU A 360 8.71 -15.12 -20.51
CA LEU A 360 8.90 -13.91 -19.70
C LEU A 360 10.35 -13.67 -19.24
N LEU A 361 11.27 -14.59 -19.51
CA LEU A 361 12.69 -14.46 -19.19
C LEU A 361 13.30 -13.21 -19.84
N ASN A 362 12.96 -12.95 -21.10
CA ASN A 362 13.46 -11.81 -21.86
C ASN A 362 12.99 -10.48 -21.26
N LEU A 363 11.72 -10.41 -20.88
CA LEU A 363 11.13 -9.24 -20.23
C LEU A 363 11.84 -8.89 -18.92
N ILE A 364 12.00 -9.87 -18.01
CA ILE A 364 12.68 -9.62 -16.72
C ILE A 364 14.15 -9.26 -16.95
N SER A 365 14.79 -9.87 -17.94
CA SER A 365 16.16 -9.53 -18.34
C SER A 365 16.28 -8.08 -18.83
N GLN A 366 15.33 -7.62 -19.66
CA GLN A 366 15.31 -6.23 -20.14
C GLN A 366 15.11 -5.24 -18.98
N VAL A 367 14.21 -5.55 -18.03
CA VAL A 367 14.03 -4.74 -16.82
C VAL A 367 15.30 -4.74 -15.98
N GLY A 368 15.92 -5.89 -15.78
CA GLY A 368 17.15 -6.06 -15.02
C GLY A 368 18.38 -5.38 -15.65
N ARG A 369 18.37 -5.11 -16.96
CA ARG A 369 19.40 -4.33 -17.65
C ARG A 369 19.35 -2.84 -17.30
N VAL A 370 18.15 -2.28 -17.12
CA VAL A 370 17.96 -0.84 -16.80
C VAL A 370 17.90 -0.60 -15.30
N TYR A 371 17.27 -1.50 -14.54
CA TYR A 371 17.08 -1.41 -13.09
C TYR A 371 17.66 -2.65 -12.39
N PRO A 372 19.00 -2.82 -12.38
CA PRO A 372 19.65 -3.99 -11.83
C PRO A 372 19.31 -4.23 -10.36
N GLN A 373 19.38 -3.20 -9.51
CA GLN A 373 19.11 -3.31 -8.07
C GLN A 373 17.66 -3.74 -7.75
N ALA A 374 16.67 -3.28 -8.52
CA ALA A 374 15.27 -3.63 -8.31
C ALA A 374 14.97 -5.12 -8.58
N VAL A 375 15.72 -5.71 -9.51
CA VAL A 375 15.53 -7.09 -9.97
C VAL A 375 16.46 -8.08 -9.24
N TYR A 376 17.68 -7.64 -8.90
CA TYR A 376 18.71 -8.51 -8.31
C TYR A 376 18.31 -9.07 -6.93
N PHE A 377 17.88 -8.23 -5.98
CA PHE A 377 17.51 -8.71 -4.64
C PHE A 377 16.37 -9.73 -4.66
N PRO A 378 15.23 -9.47 -5.35
CA PRO A 378 14.15 -10.45 -5.44
C PRO A 378 14.55 -11.75 -6.16
N ILE A 379 15.33 -11.68 -7.26
CA ILE A 379 15.78 -12.89 -7.98
C ILE A 379 16.75 -13.71 -7.12
N ARG A 380 17.74 -13.07 -6.49
CA ARG A 380 18.69 -13.75 -5.61
C ARG A 380 17.95 -14.45 -4.48
N THR A 381 17.00 -13.75 -3.86
CA THR A 381 16.16 -14.32 -2.80
C THR A 381 15.35 -15.51 -3.31
N LEU A 382 14.73 -15.40 -4.49
CA LEU A 382 14.00 -16.50 -5.11
C LEU A 382 14.90 -17.71 -5.40
N TYR A 383 16.05 -17.49 -6.03
CA TYR A 383 17.02 -18.54 -6.35
C TYR A 383 17.48 -19.30 -5.11
N LEU A 384 17.81 -18.57 -4.03
CA LEU A 384 18.23 -19.16 -2.77
C LEU A 384 17.10 -19.95 -2.10
N THR A 385 15.87 -19.43 -2.11
CA THR A 385 14.70 -20.17 -1.62
C THR A 385 14.49 -21.47 -2.37
N LEU A 386 14.50 -21.46 -3.71
CA LEU A 386 14.36 -22.67 -4.52
C LEU A 386 15.47 -23.69 -4.25
N LYS A 387 16.71 -23.22 -4.04
CA LYS A 387 17.85 -24.08 -3.69
C LYS A 387 17.68 -24.74 -2.31
N ILE A 388 17.10 -24.03 -1.34
CA ILE A 388 16.79 -24.56 0.01
C ILE A 388 15.68 -25.62 -0.10
N GLU A 389 14.56 -25.27 -0.75
CA GLU A 389 13.43 -26.19 -0.95
C GLU A 389 13.85 -27.48 -1.65
N GLN A 390 14.68 -27.38 -2.70
CA GLN A 390 15.19 -28.55 -3.40
C GLN A 390 16.03 -29.45 -2.48
N ARG A 391 16.92 -28.87 -1.66
CA ARG A 391 17.74 -29.62 -0.70
C ARG A 391 16.90 -30.31 0.36
N GLU A 392 15.88 -29.65 0.87
CA GLU A 392 14.97 -30.24 1.86
C GLU A 392 14.25 -31.45 1.28
N ARG A 393 13.80 -31.38 0.01
CA ARG A 393 13.20 -32.53 -0.68
C ARG A 393 14.16 -33.72 -0.82
N TYR A 394 15.41 -33.48 -1.24
CA TYR A 394 16.41 -34.55 -1.34
C TYR A 394 16.67 -35.24 0.00
N LYS A 395 16.66 -34.50 1.11
CA LYS A 395 16.84 -35.06 2.45
C LYS A 395 15.66 -35.93 2.86
N SER A 396 14.44 -35.50 2.59
CA SER A 396 13.21 -36.24 2.89
C SER A 396 13.15 -37.58 2.14
N ASP A 397 13.58 -37.61 0.87
CA ASP A 397 13.60 -38.81 0.03
C ASP A 397 14.66 -39.83 0.50
N SER A 398 15.83 -39.35 0.92
CA SER A 398 16.91 -40.21 1.45
C SER A 398 16.59 -40.84 2.83
N GLY A 399 15.56 -40.34 3.53
CA GLY A 399 15.16 -40.82 4.86
C GLY A 399 14.16 -41.98 4.88
N GLN A 400 13.65 -42.43 3.71
CA GLN A 400 12.64 -43.49 3.61
C GLN A 400 13.16 -44.89 3.22
N GLN A 401 14.48 -45.10 3.11
CA GLN A 401 15.03 -46.46 2.95
C GLN A 401 15.19 -47.14 4.32
N GLN A 402 14.33 -48.12 4.59
CA GLN A 402 14.45 -49.04 5.73
C GLN A 402 15.78 -49.82 5.70
N PRO A 403 16.38 -50.13 6.86
CA PRO A 403 17.52 -51.04 6.91
C PRO A 403 17.03 -52.50 6.86
N SER A 404 17.14 -53.14 5.70
CA SER A 404 17.01 -54.60 5.58
C SER A 404 18.33 -55.24 5.14
N SER A 405 18.80 -56.13 6.02
CA SER A 405 19.73 -57.25 5.83
C SER A 405 21.18 -56.99 5.38
N VAL A 406 22.06 -57.19 6.36
CA VAL A 406 23.44 -57.70 6.33
C VAL A 406 23.91 -58.32 5.00
N GLY A 407 24.92 -57.72 4.41
CA GLY A 407 25.74 -58.30 3.33
C GLY A 407 27.04 -57.50 3.17
N ASN A 408 28.16 -58.12 3.54
CA ASN A 408 29.52 -57.60 3.39
C ASN A 408 29.80 -57.17 1.95
N GLN A 409 30.10 -55.89 1.72
CA GLN A 409 31.08 -55.46 0.72
C GLN A 409 31.50 -54.00 0.98
N SER A 410 32.81 -53.82 1.06
CA SER A 410 33.51 -52.54 1.18
C SER A 410 33.25 -51.66 -0.05
N HIS A 411 32.43 -50.62 0.11
CA HIS A 411 32.38 -49.51 -0.83
C HIS A 411 32.76 -48.19 -0.16
N SER A 412 33.75 -47.54 -0.77
CA SER A 412 34.23 -46.19 -0.53
C SER A 412 33.07 -45.20 -0.42
N ALA A 413 33.16 -44.31 0.59
CA ALA A 413 32.29 -43.16 0.73
C ALA A 413 32.36 -42.30 -0.55
N SER A 414 31.34 -42.40 -1.41
CA SER A 414 31.14 -41.47 -2.51
C SER A 414 30.53 -40.19 -1.95
N ASP A 415 31.20 -39.07 -2.24
CA ASP A 415 30.69 -37.72 -2.04
C ASP A 415 29.25 -37.60 -2.56
N PRO A 416 28.37 -36.82 -1.89
CA PRO A 416 27.06 -36.52 -2.45
C PRO A 416 27.24 -35.70 -3.74
N GLY A 417 26.93 -36.30 -4.88
CA GLY A 417 27.01 -35.66 -6.19
C GLY A 417 26.21 -34.34 -6.28
N PRO A 418 26.55 -33.44 -7.23
CA PRO A 418 25.93 -32.13 -7.33
C PRO A 418 24.42 -32.22 -7.62
N ILE A 419 23.63 -31.57 -6.77
CA ILE A 419 22.17 -31.43 -6.92
C ILE A 419 21.84 -30.82 -8.29
N ARG A 420 21.08 -31.54 -9.14
CA ARG A 420 20.71 -31.10 -10.49
C ARG A 420 19.78 -29.87 -10.41
N ALA A 421 20.20 -28.73 -10.96
CA ALA A 421 19.41 -27.51 -10.90
C ALA A 421 18.05 -27.66 -11.61
N THR A 422 16.97 -27.19 -10.98
CA THR A 422 15.63 -27.16 -11.61
C THR A 422 15.56 -26.09 -12.71
N ALA A 423 14.60 -26.22 -13.63
CA ALA A 423 14.42 -25.24 -14.71
C ALA A 423 14.19 -23.79 -14.19
N PRO A 424 13.38 -23.54 -13.14
CA PRO A 424 13.26 -22.21 -12.53
C PRO A 424 14.58 -21.67 -11.95
N MET A 425 15.41 -22.54 -11.34
CA MET A 425 16.72 -22.15 -10.82
C MET A 425 17.68 -21.73 -11.94
N TRP A 426 17.65 -22.45 -13.07
CA TRP A 426 18.46 -22.10 -14.24
C TRP A 426 18.06 -20.73 -14.81
N ARG A 427 16.75 -20.45 -14.92
CA ARG A 427 16.23 -19.15 -15.35
C ARG A 427 16.70 -18.01 -14.43
N CYS A 428 16.60 -18.18 -13.12
CA CYS A 428 17.11 -17.19 -12.15
C CYS A 428 18.62 -16.96 -12.30
N SER A 429 19.39 -18.06 -12.42
CA SER A 429 20.84 -18.01 -12.60
C SER A 429 21.24 -17.26 -13.86
N ARG A 430 20.51 -17.47 -14.98
CA ARG A 430 20.74 -16.78 -16.25
C ARG A 430 20.59 -15.27 -16.11
N ILE A 431 19.52 -14.80 -15.45
CA ILE A 431 19.31 -13.36 -15.23
C ILE A 431 20.41 -12.79 -14.34
N MET A 432 20.75 -13.47 -13.24
CA MET A 432 21.81 -13.02 -12.34
C MET A 432 23.19 -12.95 -13.02
N HIS A 433 23.50 -13.90 -13.90
CA HIS A 433 24.76 -13.88 -14.65
C HIS A 433 24.80 -12.73 -15.64
N MET A 434 23.72 -12.50 -16.39
CA MET A 434 23.62 -11.38 -17.32
C MET A 434 23.75 -10.03 -16.58
N GLN A 435 23.12 -9.88 -15.41
CA GLN A 435 23.27 -8.64 -14.63
C GLN A 435 24.71 -8.44 -14.12
N ARG A 436 25.44 -9.53 -13.80
CA ARG A 436 26.86 -9.46 -13.38
C ARG A 436 27.77 -9.02 -14.52
N GLU A 437 27.48 -9.43 -15.74
CA GLU A 437 28.22 -8.99 -16.93
C GLU A 437 27.96 -7.51 -17.26
N LEU A 438 26.70 -7.06 -17.13
CA LEU A 438 26.31 -5.69 -17.48
C LEU A 438 26.67 -4.65 -16.40
N HIS A 439 26.56 -5.02 -15.11
CA HIS A 439 26.73 -4.11 -13.97
C HIS A 439 27.65 -4.69 -12.89
N PRO A 440 28.92 -5.02 -13.21
CA PRO A 440 29.81 -5.76 -12.30
C PRO A 440 30.13 -5.01 -11.00
N THR A 441 30.39 -3.70 -11.08
CA THR A 441 30.75 -2.87 -9.91
C THR A 441 29.59 -2.71 -8.93
N LEU A 442 28.39 -2.43 -9.46
CA LEU A 442 27.17 -2.31 -8.67
C LEU A 442 26.83 -3.64 -8.00
N LEU A 443 26.81 -4.75 -8.76
CA LEU A 443 26.44 -6.05 -8.19
C LEU A 443 27.48 -6.57 -7.20
N SER A 444 28.77 -6.40 -7.44
CA SER A 444 29.82 -6.74 -6.47
C SER A 444 29.61 -5.97 -5.16
N SER A 445 29.23 -4.69 -5.24
CA SER A 445 28.92 -3.89 -4.07
C SER A 445 27.64 -4.33 -3.35
N LEU A 446 26.57 -4.66 -4.09
CA LEU A 446 25.33 -5.20 -3.51
C LEU A 446 25.58 -6.54 -2.82
N GLU A 447 26.36 -7.43 -3.43
CA GLU A 447 26.78 -8.71 -2.84
C GLU A 447 27.61 -8.47 -1.57
N GLY A 448 28.57 -7.53 -1.60
CA GLY A 448 29.34 -7.14 -0.42
C GLY A 448 28.48 -6.60 0.73
N ILE A 449 27.44 -5.81 0.43
CA ILE A 449 26.45 -5.37 1.43
C ILE A 449 25.72 -6.59 2.00
N VAL A 450 25.16 -7.46 1.15
CA VAL A 450 24.37 -8.64 1.53
C VAL A 450 25.17 -9.59 2.43
N ASP A 451 26.41 -9.88 2.06
CA ASP A 451 27.26 -10.83 2.77
C ASP A 451 27.58 -10.34 4.18
N GLN A 452 27.72 -9.02 4.37
CA GLN A 452 27.93 -8.44 5.69
C GLN A 452 26.65 -8.29 6.52
N MET A 453 25.46 -8.34 5.91
CA MET A 453 24.20 -8.32 6.66
C MET A 453 24.05 -9.53 7.60
N VAL A 454 24.77 -10.62 7.33
CA VAL A 454 24.79 -11.83 8.18
C VAL A 454 25.30 -11.56 9.60
N TRP A 455 26.13 -10.52 9.80
CA TRP A 455 26.64 -10.11 11.11
C TRP A 455 25.59 -9.46 12.01
N PHE A 456 24.47 -9.03 11.44
CA PHE A 456 23.37 -8.41 12.16
C PHE A 456 22.36 -9.45 12.67
N ARG A 457 22.63 -10.76 12.53
CA ARG A 457 21.76 -11.81 13.12
C ARG A 457 21.59 -11.60 14.63
N GLU A 458 20.42 -12.01 15.10
CA GLU A 458 20.14 -12.21 16.53
C GLU A 458 21.17 -13.17 17.15
N ASN A 459 21.49 -12.93 18.42
CA ASN A 459 22.25 -13.87 19.22
C ASN A 459 21.34 -15.01 19.66
N TRP A 460 21.94 -16.13 20.08
CA TRP A 460 21.19 -17.34 20.46
C TRP A 460 20.10 -17.09 21.53
N HIS A 461 20.35 -16.22 22.52
CA HIS A 461 19.41 -15.95 23.60
C HIS A 461 18.22 -15.09 23.13
N GLU A 462 18.44 -14.18 22.19
CA GLU A 462 17.38 -13.39 21.55
C GLU A 462 16.53 -14.28 20.64
N GLU A 463 17.17 -15.16 19.86
CA GLU A 463 16.49 -16.12 18.99
C GLU A 463 15.60 -17.07 19.80
N VAL A 464 16.15 -17.67 20.87
CA VAL A 464 15.38 -18.56 21.76
C VAL A 464 14.24 -17.79 22.43
N LEU A 465 14.47 -16.57 22.90
CA LEU A 465 13.41 -15.73 23.47
C LEU A 465 12.26 -15.51 22.49
N ARG A 466 12.57 -15.16 21.23
CA ARG A 466 11.58 -15.01 20.15
C ARG A 466 10.81 -16.30 19.89
N GLN A 467 11.49 -17.45 19.82
CA GLN A 467 10.85 -18.75 19.63
C GLN A 467 9.95 -19.13 20.82
N LEU A 468 10.35 -18.83 22.06
CA LEU A 468 9.53 -19.04 23.25
C LEU A 468 8.27 -18.17 23.26
N GLN A 469 8.37 -16.91 22.84
CA GLN A 469 7.22 -16.00 22.68
C GLN A 469 6.24 -16.53 21.62
N GLN A 470 6.74 -17.05 20.49
CA GLN A 470 5.91 -17.73 19.49
C GLN A 470 5.25 -19.00 20.05
N GLY A 471 5.98 -19.79 20.85
CA GLY A 471 5.45 -20.95 21.55
C GLY A 471 4.34 -20.58 22.53
N LEU A 472 4.51 -19.49 23.28
CA LEU A 472 3.51 -18.99 24.23
C LEU A 472 2.25 -18.53 23.50
N ALA A 473 2.38 -17.79 22.40
CA ALA A 473 1.24 -17.37 21.57
C ALA A 473 0.44 -18.58 21.03
N LYS A 474 1.13 -19.63 20.55
CA LYS A 474 0.49 -20.89 20.15
C LYS A 474 -0.24 -21.56 21.32
N CYS A 475 0.35 -21.56 22.52
CA CYS A 475 -0.30 -22.12 23.70
C CYS A 475 -1.57 -21.36 24.08
N TYR A 476 -1.58 -20.03 23.98
CA TYR A 476 -2.79 -19.24 24.21
C TYR A 476 -3.88 -19.51 23.17
N SER A 477 -3.53 -19.64 21.89
CA SER A 477 -4.48 -20.05 20.84
C SER A 477 -5.15 -21.39 21.18
N VAL A 478 -4.36 -22.40 21.56
CA VAL A 478 -4.89 -23.72 21.97
C VAL A 478 -5.75 -23.62 23.24
N ALA A 479 -5.35 -22.76 24.20
CA ALA A 479 -6.13 -22.53 25.43
C ALA A 479 -7.49 -21.89 25.13
N PHE A 480 -7.54 -21.00 24.13
CA PHE A 480 -8.77 -20.36 23.68
C PHE A 480 -9.69 -21.33 22.93
N GLU A 481 -9.15 -22.16 22.04
CA GLU A 481 -9.92 -23.22 21.36
C GLU A 481 -10.55 -24.22 22.34
N LYS A 482 -9.82 -24.57 23.41
CA LYS A 482 -10.30 -25.46 24.49
C LYS A 482 -10.94 -24.70 25.66
N SER A 483 -11.43 -23.48 25.44
CA SER A 483 -12.00 -22.63 26.49
C SER A 483 -13.17 -23.24 27.26
N GLY A 484 -13.83 -24.29 26.74
CA GLY A 484 -14.89 -25.03 27.44
C GLY A 484 -14.41 -25.90 28.62
N ALA A 485 -13.13 -26.28 28.66
CA ALA A 485 -12.53 -27.09 29.73
C ALA A 485 -11.05 -26.70 29.94
N VAL A 486 -10.82 -25.57 30.61
CA VAL A 486 -9.48 -24.96 30.74
C VAL A 486 -8.52 -25.84 31.58
N SER A 487 -9.04 -26.48 32.63
CA SER A 487 -8.23 -27.32 33.55
C SER A 487 -7.73 -28.61 32.91
N ASP A 488 -8.46 -29.14 31.93
CA ASP A 488 -8.17 -30.43 31.28
C ASP A 488 -7.49 -30.26 29.91
N ALA A 489 -7.19 -29.02 29.51
CA ALA A 489 -6.53 -28.72 28.26
C ALA A 489 -5.15 -29.39 28.17
N LYS A 490 -5.04 -30.40 27.32
CA LYS A 490 -3.77 -31.06 26.97
C LYS A 490 -3.08 -30.38 25.78
N ILE A 491 -1.76 -30.43 25.78
CA ILE A 491 -0.89 -29.97 24.68
C ILE A 491 -1.25 -30.71 23.39
N THR A 492 -1.38 -29.98 22.27
CA THR A 492 -1.62 -30.60 20.95
C THR A 492 -0.35 -31.23 20.39
N PRO A 493 -0.44 -32.28 19.55
CA PRO A 493 0.74 -32.92 18.94
C PRO A 493 1.66 -31.92 18.20
N HIS A 494 1.07 -30.97 17.47
CA HIS A 494 1.81 -29.93 16.77
C HIS A 494 2.59 -29.01 17.73
N THR A 495 1.97 -28.59 18.83
CA THR A 495 2.64 -27.77 19.85
C THR A 495 3.75 -28.56 20.54
N LEU A 496 3.51 -29.84 20.84
CA LEU A 496 4.52 -30.73 21.43
C LEU A 496 5.72 -30.87 20.50
N ASN A 497 5.50 -31.10 19.20
CA ASN A 497 6.56 -31.19 18.21
C ASN A 497 7.36 -29.88 18.09
N PHE A 498 6.69 -28.74 18.14
CA PHE A 498 7.35 -27.44 18.19
C PHE A 498 8.27 -27.30 19.41
N VAL A 499 7.79 -27.64 20.60
CA VAL A 499 8.61 -27.55 21.83
C VAL A 499 9.75 -28.57 21.80
N LYS A 500 9.51 -29.81 21.36
CA LYS A 500 10.58 -30.82 21.18
C LYS A 500 11.66 -30.33 20.21
N LYS A 501 11.26 -29.70 19.10
CA LYS A 501 12.19 -29.08 18.14
C LYS A 501 12.95 -27.92 18.78
N LEU A 502 12.30 -27.09 19.59
CA LEU A 502 12.94 -25.97 20.30
C LEU A 502 13.97 -26.48 21.33
N VAL A 503 13.66 -27.57 22.05
CA VAL A 503 14.61 -28.23 22.96
C VAL A 503 15.82 -28.78 22.19
N SER A 504 15.61 -29.46 21.07
CA SER A 504 16.71 -30.03 20.28
C SER A 504 17.59 -28.97 19.61
N THR A 505 16.98 -27.84 19.21
CA THR A 505 17.66 -26.72 18.51
C THR A 505 18.09 -25.57 19.43
N PHE A 506 17.98 -25.74 20.76
CA PHE A 506 18.23 -24.68 21.74
C PHE A 506 19.57 -23.97 21.51
N GLY A 507 19.51 -22.74 21.00
CA GLY A 507 20.64 -21.85 20.70
C GLY A 507 21.64 -22.35 19.64
N VAL A 508 21.33 -23.44 18.93
CA VAL A 508 22.11 -23.93 17.77
C VAL A 508 21.52 -23.39 16.45
N GLY A 509 20.31 -22.83 16.51
CA GLY A 509 19.57 -22.35 15.35
C GLY A 509 18.92 -23.49 14.56
N LEU A 510 18.00 -23.15 13.65
CA LEU A 510 17.35 -24.12 12.73
C LEU A 510 18.33 -24.76 11.73
N GLU A 511 19.54 -24.20 11.59
CA GLU A 511 20.58 -24.70 10.72
C GLU A 511 21.58 -25.52 11.55
N ASN A 512 21.52 -26.86 11.44
CA ASN A 512 22.59 -27.73 11.92
C ASN A 512 23.94 -27.14 11.47
N VAL A 513 24.77 -26.75 12.43
CA VAL A 513 26.04 -26.03 12.24
C VAL A 513 27.02 -26.80 11.33
N SER A 514 26.88 -28.12 11.22
CA SER A 514 27.61 -28.96 10.26
C SER A 514 27.25 -28.72 8.79
N ASN A 515 26.11 -28.11 8.50
CA ASN A 515 25.64 -27.87 7.14
C ASN A 515 26.03 -26.48 6.59
N VAL A 516 26.34 -25.50 7.44
CA VAL A 516 26.62 -24.12 6.98
C VAL A 516 27.98 -24.02 6.26
N SER A 517 28.97 -24.80 6.69
CA SER A 517 30.28 -24.92 6.01
C SER A 517 30.16 -25.47 4.58
N THR A 518 29.13 -26.26 4.28
CA THR A 518 28.86 -26.82 2.94
C THR A 518 27.79 -26.05 2.14
N MET A 519 27.16 -25.02 2.71
CA MET A 519 26.17 -24.21 1.98
C MET A 519 26.82 -23.17 1.06
N PHE A 520 27.92 -22.55 1.50
CA PHE A 520 28.67 -21.51 0.78
C PHE A 520 30.12 -21.47 1.33
N SER A 521 31.13 -21.45 0.47
CA SER A 521 32.52 -21.14 0.86
C SER A 521 32.74 -19.62 0.85
N SER A 522 32.07 -18.89 1.76
CA SER A 522 32.23 -17.44 1.91
C SER A 522 32.70 -17.09 3.33
N ALA A 523 33.36 -15.94 3.49
CA ALA A 523 33.80 -15.48 4.81
C ALA A 523 32.65 -15.38 5.84
N ALA A 524 31.42 -15.18 5.38
CA ALA A 524 30.23 -15.11 6.23
C ALA A 524 29.84 -16.47 6.83
N SER A 525 29.88 -17.56 6.06
CA SER A 525 29.55 -18.91 6.55
C SER A 525 30.60 -19.44 7.53
N GLU A 526 31.88 -19.17 7.27
CA GLU A 526 32.97 -19.51 8.19
C GLU A 526 32.83 -18.76 9.52
N SER A 527 32.46 -17.47 9.49
CA SER A 527 32.23 -16.69 10.70
C SER A 527 31.03 -17.17 11.53
N LEU A 528 29.96 -17.62 10.87
CA LEU A 528 28.80 -18.24 11.52
C LEU A 528 29.21 -19.55 12.21
N ALA A 529 29.99 -20.39 11.54
CA ALA A 529 30.50 -21.63 12.10
C ALA A 529 31.36 -21.38 13.34
N ARG A 530 32.29 -20.42 13.29
CA ARG A 530 33.12 -20.02 14.44
C ARG A 530 32.28 -19.50 15.61
N ARG A 531 31.25 -18.69 15.34
CA ARG A 531 30.34 -18.16 16.38
C ARG A 531 29.52 -19.27 17.04
N ALA A 532 29.05 -20.23 16.25
CA ALA A 532 28.32 -21.38 16.77
C ALA A 532 29.23 -22.29 17.61
N GLN A 533 30.47 -22.52 17.19
CA GLN A 533 31.48 -23.22 17.99
C GLN A 533 31.78 -22.50 19.31
N ALA A 534 31.98 -21.17 19.28
CA ALA A 534 32.18 -20.38 20.49
C ALA A 534 30.97 -20.44 21.44
N THR A 535 29.74 -20.44 20.90
CA THR A 535 28.52 -20.58 21.71
C THR A 535 28.42 -21.97 22.33
N ALA A 536 28.78 -23.03 21.59
CA ALA A 536 28.77 -24.40 22.09
C ALA A 536 29.80 -24.63 23.22
N GLN A 537 30.89 -23.87 23.21
CA GLN A 537 31.94 -23.90 24.24
C GLN A 537 31.63 -23.01 25.46
N ASP A 538 30.62 -22.14 25.40
CA ASP A 538 30.24 -21.26 26.52
C ASP A 538 29.67 -22.08 27.70
N PRO A 539 30.31 -22.08 28.89
CA PRO A 539 29.83 -22.80 30.06
C PRO A 539 28.43 -22.37 30.52
N VAL A 540 28.10 -21.07 30.35
CA VAL A 540 26.79 -20.52 30.70
C VAL A 540 25.72 -21.07 29.76
N PHE A 541 26.03 -21.19 28.47
CA PHE A 541 25.15 -21.80 27.48
C PHE A 541 24.88 -23.27 27.79
N GLN A 542 25.92 -24.06 28.09
CA GLN A 542 25.75 -25.49 28.43
C GLN A 542 24.90 -25.68 29.69
N LYS A 543 25.13 -24.88 30.74
CA LYS A 543 24.32 -24.92 31.97
C LYS A 543 22.86 -24.60 31.70
N LEU A 544 22.58 -23.53 30.94
CA LEU A 544 21.22 -23.13 30.60
C LEU A 544 20.53 -24.16 29.69
N LYS A 545 21.24 -24.73 28.72
CA LYS A 545 20.73 -25.80 27.86
C LYS A 545 20.37 -27.05 28.67
N GLY A 546 21.22 -27.44 29.63
CA GLY A 546 20.95 -28.55 30.53
C GLY A 546 19.67 -28.30 31.35
N GLN A 547 19.59 -27.14 32.01
CA GLN A 547 18.40 -26.73 32.77
C GLN A 547 17.13 -26.67 31.92
N PHE A 548 17.23 -26.13 30.70
CA PHE A 548 16.12 -26.06 29.76
C PHE A 548 15.61 -27.45 29.38
N THR A 549 16.53 -28.37 29.07
CA THR A 549 16.19 -29.76 28.71
C THR A 549 15.49 -30.47 29.86
N THR A 550 15.94 -30.27 31.11
CA THR A 550 15.26 -30.82 32.29
C THR A 550 13.89 -30.20 32.53
N ASP A 551 13.77 -28.87 32.40
CA ASP A 551 12.49 -28.17 32.62
C ASP A 551 11.42 -28.57 31.57
N PHE A 552 11.82 -28.91 30.34
CA PHE A 552 10.91 -29.32 29.25
C PHE A 552 10.88 -30.84 29.01
N ASP A 553 11.20 -31.65 30.02
CA ASP A 553 10.99 -33.09 29.96
C ASP A 553 9.49 -33.45 30.09
N PHE A 554 8.97 -34.09 29.04
CA PHE A 554 7.58 -34.52 28.95
C PHE A 554 7.36 -35.96 29.48
N SER A 555 8.40 -36.64 29.97
CA SER A 555 8.29 -37.93 30.64
C SER A 555 7.66 -37.83 32.04
N VAL A 556 7.74 -36.64 32.65
CA VAL A 556 7.27 -36.38 34.02
C VAL A 556 5.73 -36.32 34.08
N PRO A 557 5.08 -36.92 35.10
CA PRO A 557 3.62 -36.86 35.27
C PRO A 557 3.10 -35.41 35.31
N GLY A 558 2.04 -35.13 34.55
CA GLY A 558 1.40 -33.79 34.52
C GLY A 558 2.09 -32.75 33.60
N SER A 559 3.21 -33.08 32.97
CA SER A 559 3.90 -32.23 31.97
C SER A 559 3.05 -31.95 30.70
N MET A 560 2.10 -32.84 30.39
CA MET A 560 1.19 -32.73 29.25
C MET A 560 0.05 -31.73 29.45
N LYS A 561 -0.11 -31.15 30.66
CA LYS A 561 -1.09 -30.09 30.93
C LYS A 561 -0.62 -28.76 30.34
N LEU A 562 -1.51 -28.09 29.60
CA LEU A 562 -1.19 -26.83 28.91
C LEU A 562 -0.79 -25.71 29.88
N HIS A 563 -1.45 -25.60 31.04
CA HIS A 563 -1.14 -24.58 32.05
C HIS A 563 0.29 -24.69 32.60
N ASN A 564 0.78 -25.93 32.79
CA ASN A 564 2.16 -26.17 33.23
C ASN A 564 3.17 -25.72 32.17
N LEU A 565 2.88 -25.98 30.89
CA LEU A 565 3.71 -25.51 29.78
C LEU A 565 3.74 -23.97 29.70
N ILE A 566 2.59 -23.31 29.82
CA ILE A 566 2.49 -21.84 29.82
C ILE A 566 3.34 -21.24 30.95
N SER A 567 3.24 -21.79 32.17
CA SER A 567 4.03 -21.33 33.32
C SER A 567 5.54 -21.48 33.08
N LYS A 568 5.96 -22.64 32.56
CA LYS A 568 7.37 -22.90 32.19
C LYS A 568 7.87 -21.94 31.11
N LEU A 569 7.09 -21.71 30.04
CA LEU A 569 7.43 -20.77 28.97
C LEU A 569 7.58 -19.34 29.53
N LYS A 570 6.63 -18.87 30.37
CA LYS A 570 6.70 -17.55 31.01
C LYS A 570 7.94 -17.38 31.88
N LYS A 571 8.28 -18.39 32.69
CA LYS A 571 9.50 -18.41 33.52
C LYS A 571 10.74 -18.21 32.65
N TRP A 572 10.87 -18.98 31.57
CA TRP A 572 12.03 -18.89 30.67
C TRP A 572 12.09 -17.60 29.87
N ILE A 573 10.95 -17.07 29.42
CA ILE A 573 10.87 -15.73 28.80
C ILE A 573 11.40 -14.66 29.77
N LYS A 574 10.96 -14.66 31.03
CA LYS A 574 11.42 -13.68 32.04
C LYS A 574 12.93 -13.78 32.32
N ILE A 575 13.48 -15.01 32.38
CA ILE A 575 14.92 -15.25 32.55
C ILE A 575 15.71 -14.68 31.37
N LEU A 576 15.30 -14.98 30.14
CA LEU A 576 16.00 -14.51 28.94
C LEU A 576 15.83 -13.01 28.72
N GLU A 577 14.65 -12.43 28.98
CA GLU A 577 14.45 -10.98 28.93
C GLU A 577 15.35 -10.24 29.93
N ALA A 578 15.52 -10.76 31.14
CA ALA A 578 16.43 -10.19 32.13
C ALA A 578 17.88 -10.23 31.66
N LYS A 579 18.31 -11.33 31.03
CA LYS A 579 19.64 -11.46 30.44
C LYS A 579 19.85 -10.49 29.27
N THR A 580 18.87 -10.35 28.37
CA THR A 580 18.96 -9.42 27.23
C THR A 580 19.05 -7.96 27.69
N LYS A 581 18.41 -7.59 28.81
CA LYS A 581 18.52 -6.24 29.39
C LYS A 581 19.92 -5.88 29.90
N GLN A 582 20.77 -6.87 30.21
CA GLN A 582 22.14 -6.65 30.67
C GLN A 582 23.14 -6.43 29.51
N LEU A 583 22.74 -6.71 28.27
CA LEU A 583 23.62 -6.62 27.11
C LEU A 583 23.76 -5.19 26.58
N PRO A 584 24.87 -4.89 25.88
CA PRO A 584 25.07 -3.58 25.27
C PRO A 584 23.96 -3.28 24.26
N LYS A 585 23.43 -2.05 24.31
CA LYS A 585 22.35 -1.59 23.43
C LYS A 585 22.83 -1.12 22.06
N PHE A 586 24.13 -1.09 21.82
CA PHE A 586 24.71 -0.70 20.54
C PHE A 586 26.10 -1.33 20.35
N PHE A 587 26.56 -1.39 19.11
CA PHE A 587 27.93 -1.76 18.73
C PHE A 587 28.38 -0.95 17.50
N LEU A 588 29.67 -0.95 17.20
CA LEU A 588 30.22 -0.24 16.05
C LEU A 588 30.29 -1.14 14.81
N ILE A 589 29.99 -0.58 13.64
CA ILE A 589 30.07 -1.30 12.36
C ILE A 589 31.49 -1.78 12.09
N GLU A 590 32.50 -0.97 12.41
CA GLU A 590 33.92 -1.27 12.13
C GLU A 590 34.39 -2.58 12.80
N GLU A 591 33.84 -2.93 13.97
CA GLU A 591 34.19 -4.14 14.72
C GLU A 591 33.79 -5.43 13.98
N LYS A 592 32.77 -5.38 13.12
CA LYS A 592 32.16 -6.57 12.49
C LYS A 592 32.06 -6.53 10.97
N CYS A 593 31.91 -5.33 10.39
CA CYS A 593 31.49 -5.11 9.01
C CYS A 593 32.41 -4.09 8.31
N ARG A 594 33.64 -4.50 7.98
CA ARG A 594 34.65 -3.62 7.35
C ARG A 594 34.22 -3.04 6.00
N PHE A 595 33.41 -3.75 5.21
CA PHE A 595 32.97 -3.28 3.89
C PHE A 595 31.93 -2.17 4.06
N LEU A 596 30.95 -2.36 4.96
CA LEU A 596 29.96 -1.31 5.27
C LEU A 596 30.60 -0.06 5.88
N SER A 597 31.62 -0.23 6.73
CA SER A 597 32.36 0.89 7.34
C SER A 597 33.09 1.74 6.28
N ASN A 598 33.71 1.06 5.31
CA ASN A 598 34.49 1.71 4.24
C ASN A 598 33.65 2.06 3.00
N PHE A 599 32.37 1.71 2.97
CA PHE A 599 31.50 1.99 1.83
C PHE A 599 31.31 3.49 1.64
N SER A 600 31.57 3.96 0.43
CA SER A 600 31.33 5.33 0.02
C SER A 600 30.63 5.38 -1.34
N ALA A 601 30.05 6.52 -1.67
CA ALA A 601 29.47 6.76 -2.99
C ALA A 601 30.48 6.61 -4.15
N GLN A 602 31.80 6.67 -3.87
CA GLN A 602 32.84 6.42 -4.87
C GLN A 602 33.03 4.92 -5.15
N THR A 603 32.65 4.04 -4.21
CA THR A 603 32.75 2.58 -4.37
C THR A 603 31.73 2.08 -5.39
N ALA A 604 30.47 2.47 -5.22
CA ALA A 604 29.40 2.21 -6.17
C ALA A 604 28.21 3.13 -5.92
N GLU A 605 27.49 3.46 -7.00
CA GLU A 605 26.24 4.19 -6.93
C GLU A 605 25.08 3.25 -6.58
N VAL A 606 24.86 3.00 -5.28
CA VAL A 606 23.80 2.13 -4.79
C VAL A 606 22.59 2.98 -4.33
N GLU A 607 21.39 2.69 -4.82
CA GLU A 607 20.17 3.32 -4.29
C GLU A 607 19.83 2.83 -2.88
N ILE A 608 19.18 3.68 -2.10
CA ILE A 608 18.66 3.30 -0.78
C ILE A 608 17.68 2.12 -0.91
N PRO A 609 17.75 1.12 -0.01
CA PRO A 609 16.85 -0.03 -0.04
C PRO A 609 15.37 0.38 -0.09
N GLY A 610 14.68 -0.09 -1.13
CA GLY A 610 13.25 0.13 -1.31
C GLY A 610 12.88 1.42 -2.04
N GLU A 611 13.84 2.15 -2.63
CA GLU A 611 13.53 3.36 -3.38
C GLU A 611 12.65 3.07 -4.62
N PHE A 612 12.88 1.95 -5.31
CA PHE A 612 12.09 1.49 -6.47
C PHE A 612 10.65 1.04 -6.13
N LEU A 613 10.32 0.92 -4.84
CA LEU A 613 8.98 0.56 -4.38
C LEU A 613 7.98 1.72 -4.50
N MET A 614 8.49 2.94 -4.67
CA MET A 614 7.72 4.19 -4.67
C MET A 614 7.62 4.78 -6.09
N PRO A 615 6.46 5.31 -6.50
CA PRO A 615 6.30 5.95 -7.80
C PRO A 615 6.97 7.33 -7.78
N LYS A 616 8.28 7.39 -8.08
CA LYS A 616 9.02 8.64 -8.19
C LYS A 616 9.74 8.73 -9.54
N PRO A 617 9.93 9.94 -10.09
CA PRO A 617 10.82 10.12 -11.24
C PRO A 617 12.25 9.70 -10.88
N THR A 618 12.95 9.09 -11.83
CA THR A 618 14.30 8.50 -11.64
C THR A 618 15.33 9.48 -11.09
N HIS A 619 15.27 10.75 -11.49
CA HIS A 619 16.19 11.80 -11.04
C HIS A 619 16.10 12.12 -9.53
N TYR A 620 15.05 11.65 -8.85
CA TYR A 620 14.84 11.87 -7.41
C TYR A 620 15.20 10.64 -6.56
N TYR A 621 15.76 9.59 -7.14
CA TYR A 621 16.19 8.42 -6.38
C TYR A 621 17.37 8.76 -5.48
N ILE A 622 17.24 8.38 -4.22
CA ILE A 622 18.26 8.67 -3.20
C ILE A 622 19.26 7.52 -3.19
N LYS A 623 20.53 7.88 -3.33
CA LYS A 623 21.70 6.98 -3.28
C LYS A 623 22.35 6.99 -1.91
N ILE A 624 22.96 5.86 -1.52
CA ILE A 624 23.72 5.71 -0.28
C ILE A 624 25.02 6.51 -0.39
N ALA A 625 25.22 7.45 0.52
CA ALA A 625 26.49 8.17 0.65
C ALA A 625 27.48 7.40 1.53
N ARG A 626 26.99 6.88 2.66
CA ARG A 626 27.74 6.04 3.61
C ARG A 626 26.82 5.39 4.64
N PHE A 627 27.30 4.35 5.30
CA PHE A 627 26.69 3.81 6.52
C PHE A 627 27.23 4.58 7.74
N MET A 628 26.37 4.86 8.71
CA MET A 628 26.78 5.49 9.95
C MET A 628 27.41 4.45 10.89
N PRO A 629 28.45 4.80 11.66
CA PRO A 629 29.27 3.81 12.38
C PRO A 629 28.56 3.09 13.53
N ARG A 630 27.45 3.63 14.06
CA ARG A 630 26.76 3.08 15.24
C ARG A 630 25.51 2.28 14.83
N VAL A 631 25.40 1.06 15.34
CA VAL A 631 24.24 0.18 15.19
C VAL A 631 23.56 0.02 16.54
N GLU A 632 22.26 0.28 16.62
CA GLU A 632 21.50 0.12 17.86
C GLU A 632 20.78 -1.24 17.87
N ILE A 633 20.68 -1.86 19.05
CA ILE A 633 19.88 -3.06 19.28
C ILE A 633 18.57 -2.61 19.92
N VAL A 634 17.46 -2.83 19.21
CA VAL A 634 16.13 -2.40 19.62
C VAL A 634 15.16 -3.58 19.61
N GLN A 635 14.29 -3.64 20.62
CA GLN A 635 13.19 -4.60 20.61
C GLN A 635 12.05 -4.00 19.78
N LYS A 636 11.84 -4.50 18.56
CA LYS A 636 10.73 -4.08 17.69
C LYS A 636 10.15 -5.31 17.00
N HIS A 637 8.86 -5.26 16.67
CA HIS A 637 8.21 -6.33 15.91
C HIS A 637 8.36 -7.74 16.53
N ASN A 638 8.40 -7.79 17.87
CA ASN A 638 8.64 -9.01 18.65
C ASN A 638 10.01 -9.69 18.39
N THR A 639 10.98 -8.95 17.86
CA THR A 639 12.34 -9.42 17.58
C THR A 639 13.38 -8.44 18.12
N ALA A 640 14.60 -8.92 18.36
CA ALA A 640 15.72 -8.07 18.75
C ALA A 640 16.40 -7.52 17.49
N ALA A 641 15.74 -6.55 16.85
CA ALA A 641 16.19 -5.99 15.58
C ALA A 641 17.44 -5.10 15.74
N ARG A 642 18.32 -5.11 14.73
CA ARG A 642 19.48 -4.22 14.67
C ARG A 642 19.14 -3.03 13.80
N ARG A 643 19.16 -1.83 14.36
CA ARG A 643 18.91 -0.57 13.65
C ARG A 643 20.20 -0.03 13.06
N LEU A 644 20.27 -0.05 11.73
CA LEU A 644 21.31 0.54 10.91
C LEU A 644 20.88 1.94 10.47
N TYR A 645 21.82 2.89 10.45
CA TYR A 645 21.57 4.24 9.94
C TYR A 645 22.33 4.45 8.63
N ILE A 646 21.59 4.78 7.57
CA ILE A 646 22.15 5.02 6.23
C ILE A 646 22.06 6.51 5.92
N ARG A 647 23.17 7.16 5.58
CA ARG A 647 23.16 8.55 5.13
C ARG A 647 22.97 8.58 3.63
N GLY A 648 21.94 9.26 3.14
CA GLY A 648 21.73 9.50 1.72
C GLY A 648 22.61 10.63 1.19
N HIS A 649 22.80 10.70 -0.13
CA HIS A 649 23.52 11.82 -0.77
C HIS A 649 22.84 13.19 -0.53
N ASN A 650 21.54 13.19 -0.20
CA ASN A 650 20.80 14.40 0.17
C ASN A 650 21.05 14.85 1.64
N GLY A 651 21.97 14.21 2.34
CA GLY A 651 22.34 14.54 3.72
C GLY A 651 21.40 14.00 4.79
N LYS A 652 20.23 13.46 4.43
CA LYS A 652 19.29 12.86 5.39
C LYS A 652 19.76 11.47 5.84
N ILE A 653 19.39 11.11 7.06
CA ILE A 653 19.67 9.80 7.66
C ILE A 653 18.40 8.96 7.61
N TYR A 654 18.52 7.74 7.10
CA TYR A 654 17.44 6.77 6.95
C TYR A 654 17.73 5.58 7.86
N PRO A 655 16.94 5.38 8.93
CA PRO A 655 17.08 4.23 9.80
C PRO A 655 16.37 3.00 9.22
N TYR A 656 17.07 1.86 9.23
CA TYR A 656 16.57 0.56 8.79
C TYR A 656 16.76 -0.48 9.88
N LEU A 657 15.75 -1.29 10.13
CA LEU A 657 15.85 -2.50 10.94
C LEU A 657 16.32 -3.65 10.07
N VAL A 658 17.40 -4.31 10.48
CA VAL A 658 17.77 -5.63 9.98
C VAL A 658 17.00 -6.65 10.81
N MET A 659 16.06 -7.34 10.17
CA MET A 659 15.22 -8.36 10.81
C MET A 659 15.47 -9.73 10.20
N ASN A 660 15.45 -10.74 11.06
CA ASN A 660 15.50 -12.13 10.66
C ASN A 660 14.08 -12.68 10.54
N ASP A 661 13.74 -13.23 9.39
CA ASP A 661 12.46 -13.88 9.17
C ASP A 661 12.52 -15.34 9.60
N ALA A 662 11.57 -15.75 10.44
CA ALA A 662 11.49 -17.12 10.95
C ALA A 662 10.93 -18.11 9.92
N CYS A 663 10.09 -17.62 8.99
CA CYS A 663 9.43 -18.41 7.97
C CYS A 663 9.44 -17.68 6.61
N LEU A 664 10.05 -18.31 5.61
CA LEU A 664 10.25 -17.75 4.26
C LEU A 664 8.92 -17.48 3.53
N THR A 665 7.95 -18.36 3.71
CA THR A 665 6.66 -18.27 3.01
C THR A 665 5.78 -17.16 3.59
N GLU A 666 5.81 -16.94 4.90
CA GLU A 666 5.03 -15.89 5.57
C GLU A 666 5.52 -14.48 5.19
N SER A 667 6.84 -14.24 5.20
CA SER A 667 7.43 -12.93 4.87
C SER A 667 7.00 -12.42 3.49
N ARG A 668 6.95 -13.30 2.48
CA ARG A 668 6.51 -12.94 1.12
C ARG A 668 5.03 -12.56 1.07
N ARG A 669 4.18 -13.24 1.84
CA ARG A 669 2.74 -12.93 1.92
C ARG A 669 2.50 -11.54 2.50
N GLU A 670 3.33 -11.13 3.45
CA GLU A 670 3.29 -9.77 4.00
C GLU A 670 3.68 -8.71 2.98
N GLU A 671 4.76 -8.95 2.23
CA GLU A 671 5.21 -8.04 1.17
C GLU A 671 4.13 -7.81 0.10
N ARG A 672 3.31 -8.83 -0.21
CA ARG A 672 2.17 -8.70 -1.13
C ARG A 672 1.10 -7.75 -0.62
N VAL A 673 0.78 -7.78 0.67
CA VAL A 673 -0.16 -6.81 1.26
C VAL A 673 0.42 -5.40 1.23
N LEU A 674 1.70 -5.22 1.58
CA LEU A 674 2.37 -3.92 1.50
C LEU A 674 2.42 -3.39 0.05
N GLN A 675 2.64 -4.27 -0.92
CA GLN A 675 2.57 -3.94 -2.34
C GLN A 675 1.16 -3.49 -2.72
N LEU A 676 0.11 -4.22 -2.34
CA LEU A 676 -1.28 -3.85 -2.62
C LEU A 676 -1.61 -2.47 -2.05
N LEU A 677 -1.28 -2.19 -0.79
CA LEU A 677 -1.54 -0.88 -0.18
C LEU A 677 -0.83 0.27 -0.95
N ARG A 678 0.41 0.05 -1.43
CA ARG A 678 1.12 0.99 -2.30
C ARG A 678 0.45 1.18 -3.66
N LEU A 679 -0.14 0.13 -4.23
CA LEU A 679 -0.88 0.20 -5.49
C LEU A 679 -2.21 0.97 -5.35
N LEU A 680 -2.82 0.94 -4.16
CA LEU A 680 -4.09 1.64 -3.88
C LEU A 680 -3.92 3.14 -3.58
N ASN A 681 -2.80 3.55 -3.00
CA ASN A 681 -2.52 4.94 -2.62
C ASN A 681 -2.74 5.99 -3.74
N PRO A 682 -2.28 5.77 -5.00
CA PRO A 682 -2.54 6.70 -6.11
C PRO A 682 -4.04 6.90 -6.44
N CYS A 683 -4.93 6.02 -5.99
CA CYS A 683 -6.37 6.19 -6.13
C CYS A 683 -6.89 7.20 -5.11
N LEU A 684 -6.40 7.13 -3.87
CA LEU A 684 -6.76 8.04 -2.77
C LEU A 684 -6.32 9.48 -3.05
N GLU A 685 -5.13 9.68 -3.63
CA GLU A 685 -4.61 11.03 -3.97
C GLU A 685 -5.40 11.73 -5.09
N LYS A 686 -6.14 10.98 -5.92
CA LYS A 686 -6.89 11.54 -7.05
C LYS A 686 -8.27 12.04 -6.67
N ARG A 687 -8.81 11.61 -5.52
CA ARG A 687 -10.17 11.96 -5.09
C ARG A 687 -10.19 13.13 -4.13
N LYS A 688 -11.18 14.01 -4.31
CA LYS A 688 -11.39 15.21 -3.47
C LYS A 688 -11.55 14.83 -2.01
N GLU A 689 -12.51 13.98 -1.69
CA GLU A 689 -12.87 13.68 -0.30
C GLU A 689 -11.74 12.99 0.49
N THR A 690 -10.98 12.11 -0.16
CA THR A 690 -9.82 11.43 0.42
C THR A 690 -8.62 12.38 0.56
N THR A 691 -8.33 13.19 -0.47
CA THR A 691 -7.23 14.17 -0.43
C THR A 691 -7.48 15.29 0.57
N LYS A 692 -8.72 15.82 0.62
CA LYS A 692 -9.16 16.83 1.59
C LYS A 692 -9.00 16.36 3.03
N ARG A 693 -9.10 15.05 3.28
CA ARG A 693 -8.91 14.44 4.61
C ARG A 693 -7.49 13.89 4.82
N HIS A 694 -6.58 14.08 3.86
CA HIS A 694 -5.23 13.50 3.87
C HIS A 694 -5.20 11.97 4.09
N LEU A 695 -6.13 11.26 3.45
CA LEU A 695 -6.22 9.80 3.53
C LEU A 695 -5.17 9.16 2.61
N PHE A 696 -4.19 8.48 3.22
CA PHE A 696 -3.13 7.74 2.53
C PHE A 696 -2.60 6.65 3.46
N PHE A 697 -2.43 5.42 2.94
CA PHE A 697 -1.85 4.32 3.71
C PHE A 697 -0.36 4.57 3.94
N THR A 698 0.05 4.64 5.20
CA THR A 698 1.47 4.65 5.56
C THR A 698 2.03 3.24 5.35
N VAL A 699 2.85 3.05 4.32
CA VAL A 699 3.45 1.76 3.98
C VAL A 699 4.98 1.86 4.13
N PRO A 700 5.60 1.07 5.01
CA PRO A 700 7.05 1.07 5.19
C PRO A 700 7.74 0.41 3.99
N ARG A 701 8.97 0.82 3.72
CA ARG A 701 9.83 0.12 2.76
C ARG A 701 10.35 -1.17 3.39
N VAL A 702 10.02 -2.30 2.78
CA VAL A 702 10.52 -3.62 3.15
C VAL A 702 11.21 -4.24 1.95
N VAL A 703 12.46 -4.67 2.13
CA VAL A 703 13.25 -5.32 1.08
C VAL A 703 13.91 -6.57 1.66
N ALA A 704 13.55 -7.73 1.13
CA ALA A 704 14.28 -8.97 1.37
C ALA A 704 15.67 -8.91 0.73
N VAL A 705 16.70 -9.08 1.55
CA VAL A 705 18.12 -9.07 1.14
C VAL A 705 18.65 -10.50 1.03
N SER A 706 18.09 -11.41 1.83
CA SER A 706 18.25 -12.85 1.72
C SER A 706 16.91 -13.52 2.07
N PRO A 707 16.74 -14.84 1.84
CA PRO A 707 15.53 -15.54 2.23
C PRO A 707 15.16 -15.30 3.70
N GLN A 708 16.13 -15.29 4.60
CA GLN A 708 15.92 -15.20 6.04
C GLN A 708 16.13 -13.78 6.60
N MET A 709 16.45 -12.77 5.76
CA MET A 709 16.76 -11.42 6.23
C MET A 709 16.13 -10.36 5.36
N ARG A 710 15.55 -9.35 6.01
CA ARG A 710 15.00 -8.18 5.36
C ARG A 710 15.39 -6.88 6.06
N LEU A 711 15.41 -5.82 5.26
CA LEU A 711 15.56 -4.46 5.71
C LEU A 711 14.18 -3.80 5.77
N VAL A 712 13.81 -3.29 6.94
CA VAL A 712 12.54 -2.59 7.17
C VAL A 712 12.82 -1.15 7.54
N GLU A 713 12.23 -0.20 6.84
CA GLU A 713 12.28 1.22 7.19
C GLU A 713 11.72 1.45 8.60
N ASP A 714 12.47 2.16 9.43
CA ASP A 714 12.09 2.47 10.81
C ASP A 714 11.79 3.96 10.99
N ASN A 715 11.06 4.27 12.07
CA ASN A 715 11.07 5.59 12.67
C ASN A 715 11.61 5.47 14.11
N PRO A 716 12.70 6.15 14.49
CA PRO A 716 13.23 6.10 15.85
C PRO A 716 12.21 6.53 16.92
N SER A 717 11.25 7.38 16.56
CA SER A 717 10.17 7.83 17.43
C SER A 717 8.97 6.88 17.49
N SER A 718 8.99 5.75 16.77
CA SER A 718 7.89 4.80 16.80
C SER A 718 7.99 3.80 17.94
N LEU A 719 6.85 3.60 18.62
CA LEU A 719 6.64 2.61 19.68
C LEU A 719 5.48 1.70 19.31
N SER A 720 5.55 0.43 19.70
CA SER A 720 4.41 -0.47 19.56
C SER A 720 3.31 -0.18 20.58
N LEU A 721 2.05 -0.50 20.25
CA LEU A 721 0.95 -0.40 21.24
C LEU A 721 1.20 -1.30 22.46
N VAL A 722 1.85 -2.46 22.28
CA VAL A 722 2.29 -3.32 23.38
C VAL A 722 3.37 -2.67 24.25
N GLU A 723 4.33 -1.94 23.67
CA GLU A 723 5.34 -1.22 24.46
C GLU A 723 4.71 -0.13 25.32
N ILE A 724 3.77 0.64 24.76
CA ILE A 724 3.01 1.65 25.50
C ILE A 724 2.27 0.98 26.66
N TYR A 725 1.62 -0.15 26.40
CA TYR A 725 0.93 -0.94 27.42
C TYR A 725 1.89 -1.45 28.50
N LYS A 726 3.02 -2.06 28.14
CA LYS A 726 4.05 -2.53 29.08
C LYS A 726 4.57 -1.38 29.97
N GLN A 727 4.84 -0.21 29.40
CA GLN A 727 5.30 0.97 30.14
C GLN A 727 4.26 1.44 31.17
N ARG A 728 2.98 1.48 30.80
CA ARG A 728 1.90 1.92 31.70
C ARG A 728 1.58 0.88 32.78
N CYS A 729 1.58 -0.41 32.44
CA CYS A 729 1.44 -1.50 33.41
C CYS A 729 2.57 -1.51 34.45
N ALA A 730 3.82 -1.35 34.01
CA ALA A 730 4.98 -1.26 34.90
C ALA A 730 4.86 -0.10 35.90
N LYS A 731 4.38 1.08 35.46
CA LYS A 731 4.12 2.23 36.36
C LYS A 731 3.05 1.96 37.42
N LYS A 732 2.12 1.03 37.16
CA LYS A 732 1.08 0.61 38.11
C LYS A 732 1.48 -0.62 38.94
N GLY A 733 2.69 -1.16 38.76
CA GLY A 733 3.13 -2.39 39.44
C GLY A 733 2.41 -3.66 38.97
N ILE A 734 1.78 -3.64 37.78
CA ILE A 734 1.05 -4.78 37.21
C ILE A 734 1.91 -5.41 36.12
N GLU A 735 2.12 -6.73 36.14
CA GLU A 735 2.73 -7.41 35.00
C GLU A 735 1.75 -7.47 33.82
N HIS A 736 2.22 -7.10 32.63
CA HIS A 736 1.41 -6.95 31.41
C HIS A 736 0.64 -8.21 30.98
N ASP A 737 1.15 -9.40 31.35
CA ASP A 737 0.57 -10.71 31.05
C ASP A 737 -0.48 -11.18 32.07
N ASN A 738 -0.54 -10.56 33.26
CA ASN A 738 -1.44 -10.98 34.34
C ASN A 738 -2.92 -10.92 33.95
N PRO A 739 -3.41 -9.95 33.14
CA PRO A 739 -4.79 -9.95 32.66
C PRO A 739 -5.21 -11.22 31.92
N ILE A 740 -4.31 -11.83 31.15
CA ILE A 740 -4.58 -13.09 30.45
C ILE A 740 -4.71 -14.23 31.46
N SER A 741 -3.78 -14.32 32.42
CA SER A 741 -3.86 -15.32 33.49
C SER A 741 -5.17 -15.18 34.28
N ARG A 742 -5.52 -13.95 34.68
CA ARG A 742 -6.73 -13.65 35.46
C ARG A 742 -8.01 -14.06 34.71
N TYR A 743 -8.04 -13.87 33.40
CA TYR A 743 -9.15 -14.32 32.57
C TYR A 743 -9.34 -15.84 32.66
N TYR A 744 -8.27 -16.62 32.45
CA TYR A 744 -8.35 -18.08 32.51
C TYR A 744 -8.59 -18.62 33.91
N ASP A 745 -8.04 -17.99 34.95
CA ASP A 745 -8.29 -18.36 36.35
C ASP A 745 -9.78 -18.20 36.68
N ARG A 746 -10.39 -17.08 36.30
CA ARG A 746 -11.82 -16.85 36.50
C ARG A 746 -12.66 -17.85 35.72
N LEU A 747 -12.33 -18.09 34.46
CA LEU A 747 -13.02 -19.06 33.62
C LEU A 747 -12.96 -20.47 34.25
N ALA A 748 -11.80 -20.88 34.75
CA ALA A 748 -11.61 -22.15 35.45
C ALA A 748 -12.43 -22.21 36.75
N THR A 749 -12.50 -21.13 37.55
CA THR A 749 -13.34 -21.11 38.76
C THR A 749 -14.83 -21.26 38.48
N VAL A 750 -15.33 -20.73 37.36
CA VAL A 750 -16.74 -20.88 36.96
C VAL A 750 -17.02 -22.31 36.50
N GLN A 751 -16.09 -22.89 35.72
CA GLN A 751 -16.18 -24.28 35.26
C GLN A 751 -16.12 -25.27 36.42
N ALA A 752 -15.27 -25.03 37.42
CA ALA A 752 -15.17 -25.85 38.62
C ALA A 752 -16.47 -25.87 39.45
N ARG A 753 -17.33 -24.86 39.31
CA ARG A 753 -18.68 -24.81 39.92
C ARG A 753 -19.75 -25.54 39.07
N GLY A 754 -19.36 -26.24 38.01
CA GLY A 754 -20.26 -26.97 37.12
C GLY A 754 -21.06 -26.09 36.16
N THR A 755 -20.77 -24.79 36.09
CA THR A 755 -21.49 -23.84 35.21
C THR A 755 -20.73 -23.71 33.88
N GLN A 756 -21.42 -23.85 32.75
CA GLN A 756 -20.82 -23.55 31.45
C GLN A 756 -20.55 -22.04 31.31
N ALA A 757 -19.48 -21.70 30.58
CA ALA A 757 -19.10 -20.32 30.33
C ALA A 757 -20.12 -19.63 29.41
N SER A 758 -21.19 -19.09 30.01
CA SER A 758 -22.19 -18.33 29.28
C SER A 758 -21.62 -17.01 28.77
N HIS A 759 -22.25 -16.44 27.75
CA HIS A 759 -21.84 -15.16 27.18
C HIS A 759 -21.80 -14.03 28.23
N GLN A 760 -22.71 -14.06 29.20
CA GLN A 760 -22.75 -13.12 30.32
C GLN A 760 -21.50 -13.26 31.22
N VAL A 761 -21.07 -14.49 31.52
CA VAL A 761 -19.86 -14.73 32.31
C VAL A 761 -18.63 -14.14 31.63
N LEU A 762 -18.47 -14.36 30.32
CA LEU A 762 -17.32 -13.81 29.57
C LEU A 762 -17.32 -12.28 29.59
N ARG A 763 -18.50 -11.66 29.49
CA ARG A 763 -18.67 -10.21 29.59
C ARG A 763 -18.28 -9.69 30.96
N ASP A 764 -18.65 -10.39 32.03
CA ASP A 764 -18.33 -9.99 33.40
C ASP A 764 -16.83 -10.15 33.69
N ILE A 765 -16.18 -11.22 33.20
CA ILE A 765 -14.72 -11.39 33.27
C ILE A 765 -14.02 -10.24 32.55
N LEU A 766 -14.45 -9.88 31.34
CA LEU A 766 -13.86 -8.77 30.58
C LEU A 766 -13.99 -7.44 31.35
N LYS A 767 -15.16 -7.16 31.94
CA LYS A 767 -15.39 -5.97 32.76
C LYS A 767 -14.50 -5.96 34.01
N GLU A 768 -14.35 -7.10 34.69
CA GLU A 768 -13.49 -7.24 35.87
C GLU A 768 -12.02 -6.92 35.53
N VAL A 769 -11.51 -7.50 34.43
CA VAL A 769 -10.13 -7.23 33.97
C VAL A 769 -9.96 -5.74 33.64
N GLN A 770 -10.96 -5.13 33.02
CA GLN A 770 -10.93 -3.72 32.62
C GLN A 770 -11.03 -2.76 33.81
N SER A 771 -11.80 -3.09 34.85
CA SER A 771 -11.91 -2.26 36.05
C SER A 771 -10.68 -2.38 36.94
N ASN A 772 -10.15 -3.59 37.11
CA ASN A 772 -9.14 -3.87 38.14
C ASN A 772 -7.71 -3.74 37.63
N MET A 773 -7.47 -4.04 36.34
CA MET A 773 -6.10 -4.20 35.81
C MET A 773 -5.80 -3.23 34.66
N VAL A 774 -6.70 -3.13 33.67
CA VAL A 774 -6.47 -2.32 32.47
C VAL A 774 -7.59 -1.29 32.25
N PRO A 775 -7.49 -0.11 32.89
CA PRO A 775 -8.45 0.96 32.70
C PRO A 775 -8.54 1.44 31.24
N ARG A 776 -9.71 1.94 30.85
CA ARG A 776 -10.00 2.49 29.51
C ARG A 776 -9.19 3.73 29.15
N SER A 777 -8.66 4.43 30.15
CA SER A 777 -7.92 5.68 29.97
C SER A 777 -6.42 5.48 29.69
N MET A 778 -5.91 4.25 29.64
CA MET A 778 -4.46 4.01 29.67
C MET A 778 -3.73 4.63 28.47
N LEU A 779 -4.30 4.47 27.26
CA LEU A 779 -3.73 5.08 26.04
C LEU A 779 -3.86 6.61 26.06
N LYS A 780 -5.00 7.13 26.54
CA LYS A 780 -5.26 8.56 26.69
C LYS A 780 -4.30 9.22 27.67
N GLU A 781 -4.08 8.63 28.84
CA GLU A 781 -3.13 9.10 29.84
C GLU A 781 -1.69 9.10 29.28
N TRP A 782 -1.29 8.04 28.57
CA TRP A 782 0.01 8.02 27.92
C TRP A 782 0.18 9.17 26.92
N ALA A 783 -0.83 9.42 26.09
CA ALA A 783 -0.79 10.49 25.11
C ALA A 783 -0.74 11.89 25.78
N LEU A 784 -1.49 12.09 26.86
CA LEU A 784 -1.44 13.34 27.65
C LEU A 784 -0.07 13.58 28.30
N HIS A 785 0.59 12.52 28.77
CA HIS A 785 1.96 12.65 29.31
C HIS A 785 3.02 12.87 28.22
N THR A 786 2.80 12.33 27.02
CA THR A 786 3.77 12.42 25.91
C THR A 786 3.68 13.78 25.21
N PHE A 787 2.47 14.34 25.09
CA PHE A 787 2.21 15.60 24.39
C PHE A 787 1.67 16.65 25.38
N PRO A 788 2.56 17.43 26.03
CA PRO A 788 2.13 18.44 27.01
C PRO A 788 1.36 19.60 26.36
N ASN A 789 1.61 19.89 25.09
CA ASN A 789 0.92 20.93 24.33
C ASN A 789 -0.39 20.41 23.72
N ALA A 790 -1.49 21.14 23.94
CA ALA A 790 -2.81 20.80 23.42
C ALA A 790 -2.85 20.74 21.87
N THR A 791 -2.06 21.58 21.19
CA THR A 791 -1.96 21.58 19.72
C THR A 791 -1.37 20.28 19.19
N ASP A 792 -0.29 19.82 19.82
CA ASP A 792 0.43 18.61 19.42
C ASP A 792 -0.39 17.37 19.76
N TYR A 793 -0.99 17.34 20.96
CA TYR A 793 -1.92 16.28 21.36
C TYR A 793 -3.10 16.14 20.39
N TRP A 794 -3.74 17.26 20.03
CA TRP A 794 -4.87 17.23 19.10
C TRP A 794 -4.46 16.79 17.70
N THR A 795 -3.32 17.28 17.22
CA THR A 795 -2.78 16.93 15.89
C THR A 795 -2.42 15.44 15.83
N PHE A 796 -1.73 14.93 16.85
CA PHE A 796 -1.41 13.52 16.99
C PHE A 796 -2.68 12.67 17.03
N ARG A 797 -3.65 13.02 17.88
CA ARG A 797 -4.93 12.30 17.98
C ARG A 797 -5.65 12.26 16.64
N LYS A 798 -5.74 13.39 15.93
CA LYS A 798 -6.38 13.47 14.61
C LYS A 798 -5.70 12.55 13.59
N MET A 799 -4.37 12.57 13.51
CA MET A 799 -3.64 11.71 12.58
C MET A 799 -3.82 10.22 12.94
N PHE A 800 -3.74 9.89 14.23
CA PHE A 800 -3.99 8.55 14.73
C PHE A 800 -5.38 8.06 14.35
N THR A 801 -6.43 8.89 14.53
CA THR A 801 -7.81 8.54 14.14
C THR A 801 -7.92 8.20 12.66
N ILE A 802 -7.33 9.04 11.80
CA ILE A 802 -7.38 8.87 10.35
C ILE A 802 -6.65 7.61 9.92
N GLN A 803 -5.43 7.39 10.44
CA GLN A 803 -4.62 6.22 10.08
C GLN A 803 -5.25 4.92 10.60
N LEU A 804 -5.85 4.93 11.80
CA LEU A 804 -6.58 3.79 12.33
C LEU A 804 -7.81 3.47 11.46
N ALA A 805 -8.52 4.49 10.97
CA ALA A 805 -9.64 4.29 10.04
C ALA A 805 -9.20 3.52 8.78
N LEU A 806 -8.04 3.88 8.22
CA LEU A 806 -7.48 3.21 7.05
C LEU A 806 -7.08 1.76 7.35
N ILE A 807 -6.38 1.54 8.46
CA ILE A 807 -5.95 0.20 8.89
C ILE A 807 -7.16 -0.70 9.16
N GLY A 808 -8.13 -0.22 9.93
CA GLY A 808 -9.35 -0.98 10.23
C GLY A 808 -10.23 -1.22 8.99
N PHE A 809 -10.26 -0.26 8.05
CA PHE A 809 -10.88 -0.47 6.75
C PHE A 809 -10.19 -1.58 5.97
N ALA A 810 -8.86 -1.59 5.90
CA ALA A 810 -8.10 -2.63 5.21
C ALA A 810 -8.25 -4.01 5.88
N GLU A 811 -8.17 -4.07 7.22
CA GLU A 811 -8.38 -5.29 8.01
C GLU A 811 -9.72 -5.94 7.68
N PHE A 812 -10.79 -5.14 7.72
CA PHE A 812 -12.14 -5.61 7.41
C PHE A 812 -12.29 -5.96 5.92
N VAL A 813 -12.10 -5.00 5.01
CA VAL A 813 -12.45 -5.16 3.58
C VAL A 813 -11.59 -6.20 2.87
N LEU A 814 -10.31 -6.33 3.22
CA LEU A 814 -9.42 -7.28 2.56
C LEU A 814 -9.38 -8.66 3.24
N HIS A 815 -10.07 -8.85 4.37
CA HIS A 815 -9.93 -10.03 5.25
C HIS A 815 -8.46 -10.28 5.62
N LEU A 816 -7.80 -9.26 6.19
CA LEU A 816 -6.45 -9.44 6.71
C LEU A 816 -6.49 -10.15 8.06
N ASN A 817 -5.39 -10.76 8.50
CA ASN A 817 -5.26 -11.29 9.85
C ASN A 817 -5.52 -10.23 10.93
N ARG A 818 -5.90 -10.69 12.12
CA ARG A 818 -6.28 -9.83 13.25
C ARG A 818 -5.14 -8.91 13.65
N LEU A 819 -5.42 -7.63 13.85
CA LEU A 819 -4.44 -6.67 14.31
C LEU A 819 -4.11 -6.88 15.80
N ASN A 820 -2.98 -7.53 16.09
CA ASN A 820 -2.44 -7.62 17.45
C ASN A 820 -1.79 -6.29 17.87
N PRO A 821 -1.75 -5.96 19.18
CA PRO A 821 -1.20 -4.68 19.61
C PRO A 821 0.34 -4.60 19.41
N GLU A 822 1.02 -5.74 19.24
CA GLU A 822 2.45 -5.79 18.90
C GLU A 822 2.74 -5.35 17.45
N MET A 823 1.77 -5.53 16.56
CA MET A 823 1.89 -5.21 15.14
C MET A 823 1.75 -3.71 14.90
N LEU A 824 1.00 -3.00 15.74
CA LEU A 824 0.70 -1.59 15.58
C LEU A 824 1.85 -0.72 16.10
N GLN A 825 2.60 -0.13 15.18
CA GLN A 825 3.68 0.84 15.44
C GLN A 825 3.13 2.26 15.32
N ILE A 826 3.34 3.07 16.35
CA ILE A 826 2.80 4.43 16.49
C ILE A 826 3.98 5.40 16.49
N ALA A 827 4.12 6.21 15.44
CA ALA A 827 5.13 7.26 15.36
C ALA A 827 4.73 8.46 16.22
N GLN A 828 5.51 8.76 17.27
CA GLN A 828 5.19 9.85 18.21
C GLN A 828 5.28 11.24 17.56
N ASP A 829 6.19 11.42 16.60
CA ASP A 829 6.44 12.70 15.93
C ASP A 829 5.35 13.12 14.95
N THR A 830 4.73 12.16 14.26
CA THR A 830 3.82 12.38 13.13
C THR A 830 2.42 11.88 13.38
N GLY A 831 2.21 11.00 14.36
CA GLY A 831 0.95 10.29 14.59
C GLY A 831 0.61 9.27 13.50
N LYS A 832 1.54 8.96 12.60
CA LYS A 832 1.35 7.92 11.58
C LYS A 832 1.40 6.53 12.20
N LEU A 833 0.58 5.65 11.66
CA LEU A 833 0.50 4.26 12.11
C LEU A 833 1.08 3.35 11.02
N ASN A 834 1.91 2.42 11.45
CA ASN A 834 2.44 1.36 10.60
C ASN A 834 2.03 0.01 11.21
N VAL A 835 1.63 -0.94 10.37
CA VAL A 835 1.28 -2.28 10.82
C VAL A 835 2.31 -3.27 10.29
N ALA A 836 2.92 -4.01 11.22
CA ALA A 836 3.83 -5.09 10.89
C ALA A 836 3.07 -6.39 10.58
N TYR A 837 3.56 -7.15 9.59
CA TYR A 837 3.14 -8.52 9.28
C TYR A 837 1.64 -8.75 8.95
N PHE A 838 0.97 -7.79 8.28
CA PHE A 838 -0.37 -8.07 7.73
C PHE A 838 -0.33 -9.09 6.59
N ARG A 839 -1.26 -10.04 6.61
CA ARG A 839 -1.43 -11.07 5.57
C ARG A 839 -2.92 -11.34 5.32
N PHE A 840 -3.25 -11.84 4.14
CA PHE A 840 -4.60 -12.32 3.86
C PHE A 840 -4.91 -13.55 4.72
N ASP A 841 -6.06 -13.53 5.40
CA ASP A 841 -6.52 -14.65 6.19
C ASP A 841 -7.28 -15.61 5.29
N ILE A 842 -6.64 -16.74 4.97
CA ILE A 842 -7.18 -17.78 4.08
C ILE A 842 -7.43 -19.00 4.95
N ASN A 843 -8.64 -19.54 4.87
CA ASN A 843 -8.99 -20.78 5.55
C ASN A 843 -8.20 -21.94 4.92
N ASP A 844 -7.38 -22.61 5.73
CA ASP A 844 -6.51 -23.70 5.27
C ASP A 844 -7.31 -24.87 4.64
N ALA A 845 -8.57 -25.09 5.04
CA ALA A 845 -9.40 -26.19 4.54
C ALA A 845 -10.13 -25.87 3.23
N THR A 846 -10.66 -24.65 3.07
CA THR A 846 -11.49 -24.29 1.91
C THR A 846 -10.79 -23.43 0.88
N GLY A 847 -9.69 -22.76 1.24
CA GLY A 847 -9.03 -21.76 0.40
C GLY A 847 -9.81 -20.44 0.29
N ASP A 848 -10.93 -20.31 1.00
CA ASP A 848 -11.72 -19.08 1.05
C ASP A 848 -11.14 -18.07 2.05
N LEU A 849 -11.47 -16.79 1.86
CA LEU A 849 -11.08 -15.76 2.82
C LEU A 849 -11.87 -15.87 4.14
N ASP A 850 -11.13 -15.86 5.24
CA ASP A 850 -11.51 -15.84 6.66
C ASP A 850 -12.56 -14.78 7.06
N ALA A 851 -13.87 -15.01 6.95
CA ALA A 851 -14.90 -14.01 7.26
C ALA A 851 -15.54 -14.11 8.66
N ASN A 852 -15.36 -15.23 9.38
CA ASN A 852 -16.12 -15.53 10.58
C ASN A 852 -15.46 -14.93 11.83
N ARG A 853 -15.74 -13.65 12.11
CA ARG A 853 -15.15 -12.92 13.24
C ARG A 853 -16.18 -12.15 14.05
N PRO A 854 -16.17 -12.26 15.40
CA PRO A 854 -17.02 -11.44 16.26
C PRO A 854 -16.72 -9.95 16.13
N VAL A 855 -15.43 -9.59 16.04
CA VAL A 855 -14.96 -8.21 15.92
C VAL A 855 -14.41 -7.99 14.50
N PRO A 856 -14.95 -7.02 13.74
CA PRO A 856 -14.56 -6.80 12.35
C PRO A 856 -13.18 -6.15 12.18
N PHE A 857 -12.78 -5.27 13.11
CA PHE A 857 -11.47 -4.62 13.14
C PHE A 857 -11.16 -4.12 14.57
N ARG A 858 -9.89 -3.84 14.88
CA ARG A 858 -9.48 -3.41 16.23
C ARG A 858 -10.00 -2.00 16.59
N LEU A 859 -11.11 -1.94 17.33
CA LEU A 859 -11.59 -0.74 18.03
C LEU A 859 -11.94 -1.08 19.48
N THR A 860 -10.90 -1.29 20.27
CA THR A 860 -11.00 -1.63 21.68
C THR A 860 -11.39 -0.43 22.55
N PRO A 861 -11.84 -0.64 23.79
CA PRO A 861 -12.30 0.45 24.64
C PRO A 861 -11.24 1.51 24.96
N ASN A 862 -9.97 1.12 25.05
CA ASN A 862 -8.85 2.05 25.28
C ASN A 862 -8.60 2.96 24.07
N ILE A 863 -8.67 2.39 22.87
CA ILE A 863 -8.61 3.17 21.63
C ILE A 863 -9.84 4.07 21.50
N SER A 864 -11.04 3.53 21.75
CA SER A 864 -12.30 4.27 21.67
C SER A 864 -12.34 5.48 22.64
N GLU A 865 -11.89 5.30 23.88
CA GLU A 865 -11.77 6.37 24.87
C GLU A 865 -10.75 7.44 24.47
N PHE A 866 -9.61 7.05 23.87
CA PHE A 866 -8.63 8.00 23.35
C PHE A 866 -9.19 8.82 22.17
N LEU A 867 -9.88 8.16 21.24
CA LEU A 867 -10.50 8.81 20.08
C LEU A 867 -11.66 9.72 20.47
N THR A 868 -12.34 9.42 21.58
CA THR A 868 -13.63 9.98 22.01
C THR A 868 -14.80 9.58 21.10
N THR A 869 -16.02 9.67 21.61
CA THR A 869 -17.25 9.39 20.84
C THR A 869 -17.33 10.19 19.54
N ILE A 870 -16.93 11.47 19.59
CA ILE A 870 -16.89 12.37 18.43
C ILE A 870 -15.83 11.93 17.41
N GLY A 871 -14.67 11.46 17.87
CA GLY A 871 -13.61 10.94 16.99
C GLY A 871 -14.04 9.67 16.26
N VAL A 872 -14.75 8.79 16.98
CA VAL A 872 -15.28 7.53 16.45
C VAL A 872 -16.42 7.77 15.46
N SER A 873 -17.46 8.51 15.84
CA SER A 873 -18.61 8.75 14.95
C SER A 873 -18.32 9.74 13.81
N GLY A 874 -17.36 10.63 14.00
CA GLY A 874 -16.97 11.64 13.03
C GLY A 874 -15.80 11.20 12.14
N PRO A 875 -14.55 11.63 12.42
CA PRO A 875 -13.39 11.39 11.54
C PRO A 875 -13.13 9.92 11.19
N LEU A 876 -13.27 8.98 12.13
CA LEU A 876 -13.03 7.56 11.88
C LEU A 876 -14.03 7.02 10.83
N THR A 877 -15.33 7.07 11.15
CA THR A 877 -16.41 6.62 10.24
C THR A 877 -16.36 7.36 8.90
N ALA A 878 -16.23 8.68 8.91
CA ALA A 878 -16.20 9.47 7.67
C ALA A 878 -15.01 9.11 6.76
N SER A 879 -13.85 8.77 7.34
CA SER A 879 -12.68 8.35 6.58
C SER A 879 -12.88 6.97 5.96
N MET A 880 -13.46 6.01 6.69
CA MET A 880 -13.79 4.67 6.15
C MET A 880 -14.78 4.76 4.98
N ILE A 881 -15.83 5.59 5.10
CA ILE A 881 -16.81 5.82 4.03
C ILE A 881 -16.15 6.46 2.80
N ALA A 882 -15.31 7.48 3.00
CA ALA A 882 -14.63 8.17 1.91
C ALA A 882 -13.71 7.23 1.12
N VAL A 883 -13.01 6.31 1.80
CA VAL A 883 -12.15 5.29 1.19
C VAL A 883 -12.97 4.24 0.45
N ALA A 884 -14.04 3.73 1.05
CA ALA A 884 -14.96 2.78 0.41
C ALA A 884 -15.48 3.35 -0.93
N ARG A 885 -16.00 4.58 -0.89
CA ARG A 885 -16.49 5.29 -2.09
C ARG A 885 -15.39 5.60 -3.11
N CYS A 886 -14.15 5.76 -2.67
CA CYS A 886 -13.02 5.97 -3.58
C CYS A 886 -12.72 4.68 -4.35
N PHE A 887 -12.58 3.55 -3.66
CA PHE A 887 -12.24 2.28 -4.28
C PHE A 887 -13.41 1.63 -5.04
N ALA A 888 -14.66 2.01 -4.75
CA ALA A 888 -15.85 1.48 -5.44
C ALA A 888 -15.97 1.97 -6.88
N GLN A 889 -15.16 2.96 -7.26
CA GLN A 889 -15.27 3.58 -8.56
C GLN A 889 -14.65 2.71 -9.67
N PRO A 890 -15.41 2.42 -10.75
CA PRO A 890 -14.94 1.55 -11.84
C PRO A 890 -13.67 2.05 -12.53
N ASN A 891 -13.42 3.36 -12.54
CA ASN A 891 -12.28 3.98 -13.23
C ASN A 891 -10.90 3.54 -12.70
N PHE A 892 -10.84 3.16 -11.41
CA PHE A 892 -9.59 2.75 -10.77
C PHE A 892 -9.26 1.28 -11.02
N LYS A 893 -10.24 0.45 -11.45
CA LYS A 893 -10.05 -0.98 -11.74
C LYS A 893 -9.37 -1.72 -10.58
N VAL A 894 -9.84 -1.46 -9.36
CA VAL A 894 -9.31 -2.05 -8.11
C VAL A 894 -9.45 -3.58 -8.16
N ASP A 895 -10.52 -4.08 -8.78
CA ASP A 895 -10.76 -5.50 -9.04
C ASP A 895 -9.60 -6.15 -9.81
N GLY A 896 -9.08 -5.49 -10.86
CA GLY A 896 -7.95 -5.99 -11.64
C GLY A 896 -6.68 -6.11 -10.81
N ILE A 897 -6.39 -5.12 -9.96
CA ILE A 897 -5.23 -5.14 -9.05
C ILE A 897 -5.37 -6.27 -8.02
N LEU A 898 -6.57 -6.42 -7.42
CA LEU A 898 -6.85 -7.47 -6.44
C LEU A 898 -6.71 -8.86 -7.04
N LYS A 899 -7.23 -9.09 -8.26
CA LYS A 899 -7.11 -10.38 -8.97
C LYS A 899 -5.65 -10.82 -9.10
N THR A 900 -4.76 -9.94 -9.56
CA THR A 900 -3.35 -10.29 -9.75
C THR A 900 -2.63 -10.60 -8.43
N VAL A 901 -2.91 -9.83 -7.37
CA VAL A 901 -2.26 -10.04 -6.06
C VAL A 901 -2.81 -11.30 -5.38
N LEU A 902 -4.13 -11.52 -5.41
CA LEU A 902 -4.77 -12.69 -4.78
C LEU A 902 -4.47 -13.99 -5.51
N ARG A 903 -4.24 -13.95 -6.82
CA ARG A 903 -3.72 -15.10 -7.59
C ARG A 903 -2.46 -15.66 -6.94
N ASP A 904 -1.48 -14.81 -6.67
CA ASP A 904 -0.21 -15.24 -6.09
C ASP A 904 -0.35 -15.70 -4.63
N GLU A 905 -1.32 -15.16 -3.88
CA GLU A 905 -1.67 -15.62 -2.53
C GLU A 905 -2.29 -17.02 -2.54
N ILE A 906 -3.22 -17.30 -3.46
CA ILE A 906 -3.86 -18.60 -3.58
C ILE A 906 -2.86 -19.66 -4.07
N ILE A 907 -1.95 -19.30 -4.99
CA ILE A 907 -0.83 -20.18 -5.39
C ILE A 907 0.06 -20.51 -4.18
N ALA A 908 0.37 -19.51 -3.34
CA ALA A 908 1.18 -19.73 -2.14
C ALA A 908 0.47 -20.61 -1.09
N TRP A 909 -0.84 -20.42 -0.92
CA TRP A 909 -1.67 -21.28 -0.06
C TRP A 909 -1.68 -22.73 -0.57
N HIS A 910 -1.92 -22.95 -1.86
CA HIS A 910 -1.99 -24.29 -2.44
C HIS A 910 -0.68 -25.06 -2.27
N LYS A 911 0.46 -24.40 -2.46
CA LYS A 911 1.80 -24.99 -2.23
C LYS A 911 1.98 -25.43 -0.77
N LYS A 912 1.59 -24.58 0.19
CA LYS A 912 1.65 -24.91 1.62
C LYS A 912 0.81 -26.16 1.93
N THR A 913 -0.43 -26.21 1.41
CA THR A 913 -1.33 -27.35 1.65
C THR A 913 -0.79 -28.65 1.06
N GLN A 914 -0.17 -28.62 -0.12
CA GLN A 914 0.47 -29.81 -0.71
C GLN A 914 1.65 -30.32 0.13
N GLU A 915 2.48 -29.41 0.67
CA GLU A 915 3.59 -29.74 1.57
C GLU A 915 3.09 -30.41 2.87
N ASP A 916 1.99 -29.90 3.43
CA ASP A 916 1.38 -30.45 4.65
C ASP A 916 0.71 -31.82 4.43
N THR A 917 0.22 -32.11 3.21
CA THR A 917 -0.59 -33.31 2.90
C THR A 917 0.22 -34.46 2.25
N SER A 918 1.53 -34.28 2.00
CA SER A 918 2.41 -35.30 1.38
C SER A 918 1.87 -35.89 0.06
N SER A 919 1.26 -35.05 -0.78
CA SER A 919 0.68 -35.47 -2.06
C SER A 919 1.73 -35.99 -3.05
N PRO A 920 1.40 -36.94 -3.96
CA PRO A 920 2.35 -37.48 -4.93
C PRO A 920 2.91 -36.37 -5.84
N LEU A 921 4.23 -36.39 -6.04
CA LEU A 921 4.96 -35.46 -6.88
C LEU A 921 4.78 -35.83 -8.36
N SER A 922 4.81 -34.83 -9.24
CA SER A 922 4.91 -35.07 -10.70
C SER A 922 6.17 -35.85 -11.06
N ALA A 923 6.21 -36.48 -12.24
CA ALA A 923 7.36 -37.22 -12.77
C ALA A 923 8.67 -36.39 -12.87
N ALA A 924 8.57 -35.06 -12.76
CA ALA A 924 9.71 -34.13 -12.75
C ALA A 924 10.12 -33.67 -11.33
N GLY A 925 9.56 -34.25 -10.26
CA GLY A 925 9.85 -33.89 -8.87
C GLY A 925 9.31 -32.50 -8.46
N GLN A 926 8.36 -31.96 -9.22
CA GLN A 926 7.71 -30.66 -8.94
C GLN A 926 6.30 -30.87 -8.34
N PRO A 927 5.83 -29.97 -7.45
CA PRO A 927 4.44 -29.98 -7.03
C PRO A 927 3.56 -29.74 -8.26
N GLU A 928 2.49 -30.53 -8.43
CA GLU A 928 1.57 -30.29 -9.54
C GLU A 928 0.97 -28.88 -9.41
N ASN A 929 0.99 -28.12 -10.50
CA ASN A 929 0.37 -26.82 -10.53
C ASN A 929 -1.15 -26.99 -10.39
N MET A 930 -1.76 -26.10 -9.61
CA MET A 930 -3.21 -26.02 -9.51
C MET A 930 -3.82 -25.82 -10.90
N ASP A 931 -4.93 -26.51 -11.19
CA ASP A 931 -5.67 -26.31 -12.44
C ASP A 931 -6.06 -24.82 -12.61
N GLY A 932 -5.86 -24.30 -13.83
CA GLY A 932 -6.07 -22.90 -14.15
C GLY A 932 -7.52 -22.46 -13.95
N GLN A 933 -8.50 -23.33 -14.24
CA GLN A 933 -9.92 -22.99 -14.03
C GLN A 933 -10.27 -22.92 -12.55
N GLN A 934 -9.76 -23.86 -11.75
CA GLN A 934 -9.94 -23.85 -10.31
C GLN A 934 -9.28 -22.60 -9.68
N LEU A 935 -8.07 -22.24 -10.10
CA LEU A 935 -7.38 -21.02 -9.64
C LEU A 935 -8.20 -19.76 -9.95
N VAL A 936 -8.68 -19.63 -11.19
CA VAL A 936 -9.51 -18.50 -11.61
C VAL A 936 -10.79 -18.41 -10.78
N SER A 937 -11.43 -19.54 -10.50
CA SER A 937 -12.65 -19.61 -9.69
C SER A 937 -12.44 -19.11 -8.26
N LEU A 938 -11.40 -19.61 -7.57
CA LEU A 938 -11.08 -19.18 -6.19
C LEU A 938 -10.74 -17.69 -6.12
N VAL A 939 -9.91 -17.19 -7.04
CA VAL A 939 -9.54 -15.77 -7.09
C VAL A 939 -10.78 -14.90 -7.35
N GLN A 940 -11.63 -15.28 -8.31
CA GLN A 940 -12.83 -14.53 -8.64
C GLN A 940 -13.82 -14.51 -7.46
N LYS A 941 -13.96 -15.62 -6.73
CA LYS A 941 -14.77 -15.70 -5.50
C LYS A 941 -14.23 -14.75 -4.42
N ALA A 942 -12.92 -14.78 -4.16
CA ALA A 942 -12.27 -13.90 -3.19
C ALA A 942 -12.42 -12.41 -3.53
N VAL A 943 -12.17 -12.04 -4.80
CA VAL A 943 -12.31 -10.66 -5.29
C VAL A 943 -13.77 -10.21 -5.21
N THR A 944 -14.72 -11.06 -5.57
CA THR A 944 -16.15 -10.75 -5.47
C THR A 944 -16.54 -10.50 -4.02
N ALA A 945 -16.07 -11.32 -3.07
CA ALA A 945 -16.32 -11.10 -1.64
C ALA A 945 -15.77 -9.75 -1.13
N ILE A 946 -14.56 -9.36 -1.55
CA ILE A 946 -13.97 -8.05 -1.21
C ILE A 946 -14.78 -6.91 -1.83
N MET A 947 -15.08 -6.99 -3.13
CA MET A 947 -15.79 -5.93 -3.84
C MET A 947 -17.22 -5.76 -3.32
N THR A 948 -17.95 -6.84 -3.02
CA THR A 948 -19.32 -6.75 -2.45
C THR A 948 -19.32 -5.98 -1.12
N ARG A 949 -18.38 -6.27 -0.22
CA ARG A 949 -18.25 -5.54 1.05
C ARG A 949 -17.92 -4.07 0.84
N LEU A 950 -17.01 -3.80 -0.08
CA LEU A 950 -16.61 -2.45 -0.43
C LEU A 950 -17.79 -1.62 -0.98
N HIS A 951 -18.63 -2.20 -1.85
CA HIS A 951 -19.84 -1.55 -2.34
C HIS A 951 -20.86 -1.34 -1.21
N ASN A 952 -21.03 -2.33 -0.33
CA ASN A 952 -21.91 -2.22 0.84
C ASN A 952 -21.51 -1.07 1.78
N LEU A 953 -20.22 -0.82 1.97
CA LEU A 953 -19.74 0.30 2.79
C LEU A 953 -19.84 1.66 2.06
N ALA A 954 -19.88 1.67 0.73
CA ALA A 954 -19.94 2.89 -0.07
C ALA A 954 -21.37 3.46 -0.19
N GLN A 955 -22.37 2.59 -0.10
CA GLN A 955 -23.80 2.92 -0.18
C GLN A 955 -24.38 3.40 1.16
N PHE A 956 -25.46 4.17 1.08
CA PHE A 956 -26.23 4.66 2.22
C PHE A 956 -27.64 4.11 2.10
N GLU A 957 -28.16 3.51 3.17
CA GLU A 957 -29.53 3.00 3.26
C GLU A 957 -30.27 3.90 4.25
N GLY A 958 -31.30 4.63 3.81
CA GLY A 958 -32.09 5.50 4.69
C GLY A 958 -31.32 6.66 5.35
N GLY A 959 -30.16 7.06 4.80
CA GLY A 959 -29.29 8.09 5.40
C GLY A 959 -28.26 7.55 6.39
N GLU A 960 -28.34 6.26 6.76
CA GLU A 960 -27.34 5.59 7.57
C GLU A 960 -26.35 4.80 6.71
N SER A 961 -25.09 4.75 7.16
CA SER A 961 -24.05 3.95 6.52
C SER A 961 -23.84 2.66 7.30
N LYS A 962 -23.66 1.53 6.61
CA LYS A 962 -23.27 0.25 7.21
C LYS A 962 -21.95 0.32 7.99
N VAL A 963 -21.13 1.36 7.76
CA VAL A 963 -19.95 1.65 8.58
C VAL A 963 -20.31 1.93 10.04
N ASN A 964 -21.45 2.57 10.33
CA ASN A 964 -21.89 2.80 11.71
C ASN A 964 -22.16 1.48 12.43
N THR A 965 -22.85 0.55 11.77
CA THR A 965 -23.08 -0.81 12.28
C THR A 965 -21.76 -1.54 12.51
N LEU A 966 -20.80 -1.39 11.59
CA LEU A 966 -19.47 -1.99 11.70
C LEU A 966 -18.69 -1.46 12.92
N VAL A 967 -18.71 -0.14 13.12
CA VAL A 967 -18.06 0.54 14.25
C VAL A 967 -18.73 0.14 15.57
N ALA A 968 -20.06 0.06 15.60
CA ALA A 968 -20.80 -0.42 16.76
C ALA A 968 -20.47 -1.88 17.09
N ALA A 969 -20.36 -2.75 16.08
CA ALA A 969 -19.95 -4.14 16.25
C ALA A 969 -18.51 -4.26 16.77
N ALA A 970 -17.59 -3.39 16.31
CA ALA A 970 -16.19 -3.39 16.74
C ALA A 970 -16.01 -2.96 18.21
N ASN A 971 -16.81 -1.98 18.67
CA ASN A 971 -16.76 -1.46 20.04
C ASN A 971 -17.72 -2.19 21.01
N SER A 972 -18.49 -3.18 20.53
CA SER A 972 -19.45 -3.90 21.36
C SER A 972 -18.74 -4.82 22.36
N LEU A 973 -19.04 -4.66 23.64
CA LEU A 973 -18.55 -5.55 24.70
C LEU A 973 -18.99 -7.00 24.48
N ASP A 974 -20.13 -7.22 23.83
CA ASP A 974 -20.68 -8.55 23.55
C ASP A 974 -19.87 -9.29 22.47
N ASN A 975 -19.22 -8.55 21.58
CA ASN A 975 -18.31 -9.12 20.58
C ASN A 975 -16.89 -9.23 21.14
N LEU A 976 -16.43 -8.22 21.88
CA LEU A 976 -15.08 -8.18 22.47
C LEU A 976 -14.86 -9.30 23.48
N CYS A 977 -15.88 -9.71 24.26
CA CYS A 977 -15.72 -10.80 25.23
C CYS A 977 -15.57 -12.18 24.58
N ARG A 978 -15.89 -12.32 23.29
CA ARG A 978 -15.70 -13.55 22.51
C ARG A 978 -14.33 -13.61 21.82
N MET A 979 -13.51 -12.58 21.98
CA MET A 979 -12.18 -12.54 21.39
C MET A 979 -11.17 -13.28 22.27
N ASP A 980 -10.11 -13.79 21.62
CA ASP A 980 -8.97 -14.37 22.30
C ASP A 980 -8.36 -13.37 23.31
N PRO A 981 -8.19 -13.74 24.59
CA PRO A 981 -7.51 -12.90 25.58
C PRO A 981 -6.12 -12.44 25.15
N ALA A 982 -5.38 -13.22 24.35
CA ALA A 982 -4.07 -12.86 23.81
C ALA A 982 -4.14 -11.72 22.76
N TRP A 983 -5.31 -11.47 22.17
CA TRP A 983 -5.54 -10.30 21.33
C TRP A 983 -5.67 -8.99 22.16
N HIS A 984 -5.79 -9.12 23.48
CA HIS A 984 -6.02 -8.04 24.46
C HIS A 984 -7.26 -7.20 24.15
N PRO A 985 -8.49 -7.75 24.23
CA PRO A 985 -9.73 -7.03 23.89
C PRO A 985 -10.01 -5.80 24.78
N TRP A 986 -9.36 -5.69 25.93
CA TRP A 986 -9.44 -4.54 26.83
C TRP A 986 -8.54 -3.36 26.43
N LEU A 987 -7.49 -3.59 25.61
CA LEU A 987 -6.47 -2.63 25.20
C LEU A 987 -6.69 -2.17 23.76
#